data_AF-Q2GYY8-F1
#
_entry.id   AF-Q2GYY8-F1
#
_cell.length_a   1.000
_cell.length_b   1.000
_cell.length_c   1.000
_cell.angle_alpha   90.00
_cell.angle_beta   90.00
_cell.angle_gamma   90.00
#
_symmetry.space_group_name_H-M   'P 1'
#
loop_
_entity.id
_entity.type
_entity.pdbx_description
1 polymer ?
#
loop_
_entity_poly.entity_id
_entity_poly.type
_entity_poly.pdbx_seq_one_letter_code
_entity_poly.pdbx_strand_id
1 'polypeptide(L)'
;MYWSRVASPKGIAPPVRAPHPFYLTRGAGTPEPHGVHICHKDATAWNQVSPGPESLSLTTPHFPFHPFAVPTWWIMDCPQLAPEDFAKRKFDFIIVGGGTAGLAVAARLSEHPGFTVGVLEAGSPAVGDNAVEFPGLAGRALGTPLDWGFETVPQKFLGGRRLPWARGKVLGGSSALNYMTWNRAARQDYDDWRDLGNPGWGWDNLLPFFKKSESFHEPGDSVRKETPVSLHDGVVGRSGPIQVSYPREFTASHKLWHRTMNSLGVETNHNHLAGSNIGCWTSVVSVDPEDITRSYATTAYYKPVSSRPNLFLLTAAEVHEVLLTREGNAPNPWKAEGVRFSHGGVEFSAFAAREVILSAGSIQSPQILELSGVGVANTHQNKATTSVFEVNPSLANPDDLRLDSVLAAACEEYAETRTGPLTILPVSVSYVPAARYIRPDTLNMLLSSTAADTSDSPTAERSRLIRRRFQSRSNMLGHVEFIFDLGNWGIDKPPLTSDGKKYGSLLQILQYPFSKGSVHIQPPVGDSNPRPRLAIDPQYFGGREGHLDLEIALRAHRFAEKIWSAQPLASIIRAQVQPSLAETGTDEDLRSWLRRVATTDWHPVGTCAMGGSAGSAGGVVDERLRVYGVKGLRVVDASVMPLQISAHLQATVNRGQCTKAQRRNTVNASLEPVMRVLRTPNPCFNFLESPYFSKMRSNQIQRQVPSLPYYSPCRCPPALHWESTTRLRRKRFSPKAPRAIRSVSYPWNLRQAKADTMLPYHSLSLWLLAASSALVHASPASTRPDFSNIIERAVAATSSSGCGKTPFSSGTKSVTVNGKQRQFIVRVPSNYDQSKPYKLIFAFHWVGGTMQDVSSGGTDKELWSYYGMQREAGETAILVAPQGINNGWANSGGEDIAFVDAMSKYIEDALCVDQQQRFSVGFSYGGAMTYAIACARAKNFKGVAVIAGGQLSGCDGGNDPVAYLGIHGISDGTLNIAGGRGLRDRFVKNNGCATTNAPEPAQGSRTHIKTEYTGCKAGYPVTWIAHDGGHWPGAVDNGPESGANSWVPGEIWSFFTNT
;
A
#
# COMPACT_ATOMS: atom_id res chain seq x y z
N MET A 1 -33.65 -47.74 41.20
CA MET A 1 -34.63 -46.77 41.77
C MET A 1 -35.25 -46.06 40.58
N TYR A 2 -36.52 -46.33 40.25
CA TYR A 2 -37.74 -45.63 40.74
C TYR A 2 -37.85 -44.17 40.21
N TRP A 3 -38.83 -43.79 39.36
CA TRP A 3 -39.73 -44.59 38.49
C TRP A 3 -40.47 -43.72 37.44
N SER A 4 -40.84 -44.37 36.32
CA SER A 4 -42.14 -44.26 35.59
C SER A 4 -42.39 -43.11 34.59
N ARG A 5 -43.15 -43.29 33.48
CA ARG A 5 -43.70 -44.49 32.76
C ARG A 5 -44.03 -44.07 31.28
N VAL A 6 -43.68 -44.86 30.25
CA VAL A 6 -44.57 -45.76 29.43
C VAL A 6 -45.68 -44.98 28.65
N ALA A 7 -45.85 -45.09 27.32
CA ALA A 7 -46.07 -46.34 26.55
C ALA A 7 -45.68 -46.35 25.04
N SER A 8 -45.81 -47.55 24.45
CA SER A 8 -45.76 -47.95 23.02
C SER A 8 -46.83 -49.07 22.81
N PRO A 9 -46.87 -50.04 21.85
CA PRO A 9 -45.93 -50.46 20.76
C PRO A 9 -46.61 -50.81 19.39
N LYS A 10 -45.84 -51.48 18.49
CA LYS A 10 -46.23 -52.26 17.27
C LYS A 10 -46.44 -51.47 15.96
N GLY A 11 -46.05 -51.98 14.77
CA GLY A 11 -45.20 -53.14 14.46
C GLY A 11 -45.38 -53.75 13.04
N ILE A 12 -44.49 -54.70 12.68
CA ILE A 12 -44.55 -55.72 11.58
C ILE A 12 -43.80 -55.39 10.25
N ALA A 13 -43.13 -56.44 9.73
CA ALA A 13 -42.43 -56.63 8.44
C ALA A 13 -42.47 -58.16 8.12
N PRO A 14 -41.87 -58.76 7.04
CA PRO A 14 -41.14 -58.23 5.87
C PRO A 14 -41.96 -58.58 4.57
N PRO A 15 -41.57 -59.32 3.48
CA PRO A 15 -40.27 -59.72 2.90
C PRO A 15 -40.12 -59.69 1.34
N VAL A 16 -38.87 -59.48 0.88
CA VAL A 16 -38.14 -60.18 -0.22
C VAL A 16 -38.77 -60.38 -1.62
N ARG A 17 -38.09 -59.88 -2.67
CA ARG A 17 -37.63 -60.71 -3.83
C ARG A 17 -36.64 -59.99 -4.78
N ALA A 18 -35.70 -60.78 -5.31
CA ALA A 18 -34.90 -60.48 -6.51
C ALA A 18 -34.62 -61.82 -7.24
N PRO A 19 -34.48 -61.82 -8.58
CA PRO A 19 -33.43 -62.65 -9.19
C PRO A 19 -32.74 -62.07 -10.45
N HIS A 20 -31.60 -62.67 -10.76
CA HIS A 20 -30.68 -62.55 -11.92
C HIS A 20 -31.31 -63.01 -13.29
N PRO A 21 -30.53 -63.18 -14.39
CA PRO A 21 -29.69 -62.23 -15.17
C PRO A 21 -29.95 -62.37 -16.71
N PHE A 22 -29.13 -61.77 -17.61
CA PHE A 22 -28.56 -62.43 -18.83
C PHE A 22 -27.51 -61.54 -19.58
N TYR A 23 -27.08 -61.90 -20.80
CA TYR A 23 -25.72 -61.66 -21.35
C TYR A 23 -25.66 -61.07 -22.79
N LEU A 24 -24.51 -60.44 -23.14
CA LEU A 24 -23.99 -60.10 -24.49
C LEU A 24 -24.76 -58.99 -25.27
N THR A 25 -24.20 -58.24 -26.24
CA THR A 25 -22.96 -58.33 -27.07
C THR A 25 -22.14 -57.02 -27.17
N ARG A 26 -20.97 -57.06 -27.86
CA ARG A 26 -20.08 -55.91 -28.15
C ARG A 26 -20.70 -54.82 -29.04
N GLY A 27 -20.26 -53.58 -28.83
CA GLY A 27 -20.27 -52.47 -29.81
C GLY A 27 -19.18 -51.46 -29.44
N ALA A 28 -18.44 -50.93 -30.41
CA ALA A 28 -17.31 -50.01 -30.15
C ALA A 28 -17.70 -48.55 -30.43
N GLY A 29 -17.24 -47.63 -29.57
CA GLY A 29 -17.44 -46.19 -29.75
C GLY A 29 -16.94 -45.38 -28.55
N THR A 30 -15.79 -44.74 -28.68
CA THR A 30 -15.31 -43.70 -27.76
C THR A 30 -16.19 -42.46 -27.86
N PRO A 31 -16.62 -41.89 -26.73
CA PRO A 31 -16.01 -40.61 -26.34
C PRO A 31 -15.55 -40.59 -24.88
N GLU A 32 -14.50 -39.82 -24.60
CA GLU A 32 -14.00 -39.58 -23.24
C GLU A 32 -14.81 -38.47 -22.54
N PRO A 33 -15.30 -38.68 -21.31
CA PRO A 33 -15.64 -37.60 -20.39
C PRO A 33 -14.51 -37.39 -19.38
N HIS A 34 -13.89 -36.21 -19.36
CA HIS A 34 -12.89 -35.85 -18.35
C HIS A 34 -13.53 -35.67 -16.96
N GLY A 35 -13.59 -36.74 -16.18
CA GLY A 35 -13.84 -36.68 -14.73
C GLY A 35 -12.54 -36.45 -13.97
N VAL A 36 -12.45 -35.37 -13.19
CA VAL A 36 -11.30 -35.10 -12.30
C VAL A 36 -11.65 -35.52 -10.87
N HIS A 37 -10.93 -36.52 -10.34
CA HIS A 37 -11.03 -36.97 -8.96
C HIS A 37 -9.70 -36.74 -8.23
N ILE A 38 -9.65 -35.87 -7.21
CA ILE A 38 -8.73 -35.98 -6.07
C ILE A 38 -9.39 -35.43 -4.81
N CYS A 39 -9.66 -36.28 -3.81
CA CYS A 39 -9.51 -35.99 -2.38
C CYS A 39 -9.86 -37.22 -1.54
N HIS A 40 -8.93 -37.78 -0.73
CA HIS A 40 -9.25 -38.71 0.36
C HIS A 40 -8.08 -38.89 1.35
N LYS A 41 -8.40 -39.36 2.56
CA LYS A 41 -7.49 -39.67 3.68
C LYS A 41 -7.36 -41.19 3.85
N ASP A 42 -6.29 -41.66 4.51
CA ASP A 42 -6.36 -42.38 5.81
C ASP A 42 -4.96 -42.85 6.28
N ALA A 43 -4.86 -43.52 7.44
CA ALA A 43 -3.61 -43.72 8.17
C ALA A 43 -3.47 -45.09 8.89
N THR A 44 -2.22 -45.38 9.32
CA THR A 44 -1.75 -46.44 10.25
C THR A 44 -1.61 -47.89 9.76
N ALA A 45 -0.38 -48.44 9.80
CA ALA A 45 -0.05 -49.84 10.18
C ALA A 45 1.47 -50.22 10.15
N TRP A 46 2.06 -50.41 11.34
CA TRP A 46 3.16 -51.38 11.67
C TRP A 46 4.61 -51.25 11.13
N ASN A 47 5.53 -52.04 11.72
CA ASN A 47 7.00 -51.84 11.80
C ASN A 47 7.82 -52.95 11.12
N GLN A 48 9.11 -52.70 10.77
CA GLN A 48 10.30 -53.34 11.39
C GLN A 48 11.68 -52.96 10.77
N VAL A 49 12.63 -52.56 11.66
CA VAL A 49 14.09 -52.90 11.75
C VAL A 49 15.07 -52.68 10.56
N SER A 50 16.18 -51.99 10.86
CA SER A 50 17.41 -51.78 10.03
C SER A 50 18.56 -52.75 10.47
N PRO A 51 19.71 -52.91 9.76
CA PRO A 51 20.67 -51.83 9.41
C PRO A 51 21.33 -51.92 8.00
N GLY A 52 22.18 -50.94 7.66
CA GLY A 52 23.03 -50.90 6.45
C GLY A 52 24.44 -51.48 6.67
N PRO A 53 25.50 -51.05 5.93
CA PRO A 53 25.58 -49.90 5.00
C PRO A 53 26.18 -50.19 3.60
N GLU A 54 25.91 -49.34 2.61
CA GLU A 54 26.93 -48.82 1.66
C GLU A 54 26.42 -47.61 0.86
N SER A 55 27.27 -47.02 0.00
CA SER A 55 27.12 -45.64 -0.50
C SER A 55 26.38 -45.48 -1.83
N LEU A 56 25.37 -44.60 -1.86
CA LEU A 56 25.03 -43.75 -3.01
C LEU A 56 24.23 -42.51 -2.53
N SER A 57 24.22 -41.44 -3.34
CA SER A 57 23.71 -40.11 -2.92
C SER A 57 22.18 -40.05 -2.77
N LEU A 58 21.70 -39.49 -1.67
CA LEU A 58 20.28 -39.17 -1.47
C LEU A 58 20.06 -37.73 -0.97
N THR A 59 18.94 -37.15 -1.39
CA THR A 59 18.61 -35.72 -1.29
C THR A 59 17.83 -35.36 -0.02
N THR A 60 17.82 -34.07 0.31
CA THR A 60 17.19 -33.49 1.51
C THR A 60 15.66 -33.56 1.50
N PRO A 61 15.01 -33.93 2.63
CA PRO A 61 13.57 -33.77 2.80
C PRO A 61 13.22 -32.33 3.18
N HIS A 62 12.51 -31.63 2.29
CA HIS A 62 11.74 -30.44 2.67
C HIS A 62 10.45 -30.88 3.38
N PHE A 63 9.93 -30.03 4.29
CA PHE A 63 8.54 -30.11 4.73
C PHE A 63 7.84 -28.75 4.51
N PRO A 64 6.54 -28.74 4.17
CA PRO A 64 6.04 -27.70 3.27
C PRO A 64 4.95 -26.80 3.88
N PHE A 65 5.00 -25.51 3.53
CA PHE A 65 3.76 -24.91 3.04
C PHE A 65 3.41 -25.64 1.75
N HIS A 66 2.29 -26.36 1.73
CA HIS A 66 1.72 -26.79 0.47
C HIS A 66 1.18 -25.53 -0.23
N PRO A 67 1.73 -25.10 -1.40
CA PRO A 67 0.82 -24.63 -2.42
C PRO A 67 -0.17 -25.77 -2.68
N PHE A 68 -1.45 -25.45 -2.87
CA PHE A 68 -2.32 -26.39 -3.57
C PHE A 68 -1.63 -26.74 -4.88
N ALA A 69 -1.41 -28.03 -5.13
CA ALA A 69 -0.61 -28.47 -6.27
C ALA A 69 -1.39 -28.23 -7.57
N VAL A 70 -1.34 -26.99 -8.05
CA VAL A 70 -1.75 -26.61 -9.41
C VAL A 70 -1.00 -27.59 -10.32
N PRO A 71 -1.70 -28.42 -11.13
CA PRO A 71 -1.02 -29.42 -11.92
C PRO A 71 0.00 -28.74 -12.83
N THR A 72 1.18 -29.35 -13.02
CA THR A 72 2.31 -28.70 -13.73
C THR A 72 2.05 -28.38 -15.20
N TRP A 73 0.87 -28.76 -15.72
CA TRP A 73 0.32 -28.36 -17.02
C TRP A 73 -0.42 -27.00 -17.00
N TRP A 74 -0.60 -26.39 -15.83
CA TRP A 74 -1.28 -25.08 -15.64
C TRP A 74 -0.34 -23.93 -15.23
N ILE A 75 0.88 -24.25 -14.79
CA ILE A 75 1.95 -23.24 -14.82
C ILE A 75 2.19 -22.95 -16.30
N MET A 76 1.80 -21.75 -16.76
CA MET A 76 2.35 -21.25 -18.00
C MET A 76 3.84 -20.99 -17.77
N ASP A 77 4.68 -21.89 -18.29
CA ASP A 77 6.03 -21.56 -18.74
C ASP A 77 5.90 -20.49 -19.84
N CYS A 78 5.64 -19.25 -19.43
CA CYS A 78 5.75 -18.05 -20.25
C CYS A 78 7.21 -18.03 -20.75
N PRO A 79 7.51 -18.30 -22.04
CA PRO A 79 8.87 -18.63 -22.46
C PRO A 79 9.80 -17.44 -22.24
N GLN A 80 10.53 -17.45 -21.11
CA GLN A 80 11.46 -16.38 -20.78
C GLN A 80 12.64 -16.50 -21.74
N LEU A 81 12.89 -15.46 -22.53
CA LEU A 81 14.21 -15.30 -23.15
C LEU A 81 15.24 -15.19 -22.03
N ALA A 82 16.44 -15.75 -22.24
CA ALA A 82 17.60 -15.34 -21.45
C ALA A 82 17.79 -13.81 -21.60
N PRO A 83 18.18 -13.08 -20.54
CA PRO A 83 18.31 -11.63 -20.61
C PRO A 83 19.34 -11.18 -21.66
N GLU A 84 20.36 -11.99 -21.92
CA GLU A 84 21.32 -11.80 -23.01
C GLU A 84 20.66 -11.86 -24.39
N ASP A 85 19.71 -12.77 -24.59
CA ASP A 85 19.02 -12.97 -25.88
C ASP A 85 17.84 -12.01 -26.07
N PHE A 86 17.32 -11.45 -24.99
CA PHE A 86 16.48 -10.24 -25.03
C PHE A 86 17.33 -9.02 -25.42
N ALA A 87 18.47 -8.79 -24.75
CA ALA A 87 19.35 -7.64 -25.01
C ALA A 87 19.91 -7.60 -26.44
N LYS A 88 20.27 -8.77 -27.02
CA LYS A 88 20.73 -8.89 -28.42
C LYS A 88 19.62 -8.71 -29.47
N ARG A 89 18.34 -8.76 -29.08
CA ARG A 89 17.21 -8.79 -30.02
C ARG A 89 16.89 -7.39 -30.54
N LYS A 90 16.64 -7.30 -31.85
CA LYS A 90 16.20 -6.06 -32.51
C LYS A 90 14.70 -5.93 -32.37
N PHE A 91 14.23 -5.00 -31.53
CA PHE A 91 12.82 -4.68 -31.39
C PHE A 91 12.44 -3.49 -32.27
N ASP A 92 11.20 -3.44 -32.77
CA ASP A 92 10.59 -2.19 -33.23
C ASP A 92 10.18 -1.35 -32.02
N PHE A 93 9.64 -2.00 -30.98
CA PHE A 93 9.07 -1.37 -29.79
C PHE A 93 9.54 -2.07 -28.51
N ILE A 94 9.97 -1.30 -27.51
CA ILE A 94 10.20 -1.78 -26.14
C ILE A 94 9.17 -1.12 -25.21
N ILE A 95 8.48 -1.94 -24.42
CA ILE A 95 7.49 -1.54 -23.44
C ILE A 95 8.07 -1.79 -22.05
N VAL A 96 8.10 -0.73 -21.23
CA VAL A 96 8.64 -0.74 -19.87
C VAL A 96 7.48 -0.84 -18.87
N GLY A 97 7.42 -1.93 -18.13
CA GLY A 97 6.30 -2.30 -17.27
C GLY A 97 5.26 -3.13 -18.02
N GLY A 98 5.17 -4.41 -17.69
CA GLY A 98 4.10 -5.33 -18.08
C GLY A 98 2.81 -5.08 -17.31
N GLY A 99 2.47 -3.82 -17.03
CA GLY A 99 1.30 -3.41 -16.27
C GLY A 99 0.01 -3.36 -17.10
N THR A 100 -1.06 -2.86 -16.47
CA THR A 100 -2.43 -2.73 -17.04
C THR A 100 -2.46 -2.13 -18.45
N ALA A 101 -1.68 -1.07 -18.69
CA ALA A 101 -1.56 -0.46 -20.02
C ALA A 101 -0.51 -1.13 -20.90
N GLY A 102 0.63 -1.54 -20.32
CA GLY A 102 1.77 -2.09 -21.06
C GLY A 102 1.41 -3.37 -21.82
N LEU A 103 0.74 -4.33 -21.17
CA LEU A 103 0.30 -5.55 -21.85
C LEU A 103 -0.79 -5.28 -22.90
N ALA A 104 -1.68 -4.32 -22.63
CA ALA A 104 -2.68 -3.90 -23.62
C ALA A 104 -2.03 -3.29 -24.87
N VAL A 105 -0.97 -2.50 -24.73
CA VAL A 105 -0.17 -1.98 -25.86
C VAL A 105 0.60 -3.12 -26.54
N ALA A 106 1.24 -4.01 -25.79
CA ALA A 106 2.00 -5.14 -26.33
C ALA A 106 1.13 -6.07 -27.20
N ALA A 107 -0.07 -6.38 -26.73
CA ALA A 107 -1.05 -7.19 -27.44
C ALA A 107 -1.56 -6.53 -28.73
N ARG A 108 -1.74 -5.19 -28.75
CA ARG A 108 -2.21 -4.48 -29.95
C ARG A 108 -1.09 -4.12 -30.93
N LEU A 109 0.17 -4.01 -30.50
CA LEU A 109 1.32 -3.85 -31.40
C LEU A 109 1.69 -5.18 -32.07
N SER A 110 1.70 -6.28 -31.31
CA SER A 110 1.99 -7.63 -31.85
C SER A 110 0.90 -8.21 -32.75
N GLU A 111 -0.29 -7.59 -32.82
CA GLU A 111 -1.31 -7.88 -33.86
C GLU A 111 -0.77 -7.64 -35.29
N HIS A 112 0.25 -6.80 -35.45
CA HIS A 112 0.91 -6.57 -36.72
C HIS A 112 2.18 -7.44 -36.83
N PRO A 113 2.20 -8.48 -37.69
CA PRO A 113 3.29 -9.46 -37.71
C PRO A 113 4.64 -8.87 -38.15
N GLY A 114 4.64 -7.73 -38.84
CA GLY A 114 5.84 -6.98 -39.21
C GLY A 114 6.38 -6.04 -38.12
N PHE A 115 5.93 -6.16 -36.86
CA PHE A 115 6.52 -5.46 -35.70
C PHE A 115 7.03 -6.47 -34.67
N THR A 116 8.26 -6.28 -34.19
CA THR A 116 8.87 -7.05 -33.10
C THR A 116 8.73 -6.26 -31.80
N VAL A 117 8.08 -6.85 -30.78
CA VAL A 117 7.70 -6.16 -29.54
C VAL A 117 8.36 -6.84 -28.33
N GLY A 118 9.09 -6.07 -27.53
CA GLY A 118 9.67 -6.49 -26.26
C GLY A 118 8.94 -5.88 -25.07
N VAL A 119 8.71 -6.64 -24.01
CA VAL A 119 8.14 -6.20 -22.73
C VAL A 119 9.12 -6.54 -21.60
N LEU A 120 9.45 -5.55 -20.79
CA LEU A 120 10.26 -5.69 -19.57
C LEU A 120 9.37 -5.45 -18.35
N GLU A 121 9.27 -6.44 -17.46
CA GLU A 121 8.52 -6.35 -16.20
C GLU A 121 9.43 -6.68 -15.01
N ALA A 122 9.42 -5.83 -13.98
CA ALA A 122 10.30 -5.96 -12.82
C ALA A 122 9.79 -6.99 -11.78
N GLY A 123 8.50 -7.32 -11.83
CA GLY A 123 7.88 -8.37 -11.03
C GLY A 123 7.99 -9.77 -11.61
N SER A 124 7.42 -10.74 -10.87
CA SER A 124 7.25 -12.12 -11.31
C SER A 124 5.98 -12.30 -12.18
N PRO A 125 5.79 -13.46 -12.83
CA PRO A 125 4.56 -13.75 -13.57
C PRO A 125 3.30 -13.88 -12.69
N ALA A 126 3.43 -14.52 -11.52
CA ALA A 126 2.36 -14.81 -10.52
C ALA A 126 1.01 -15.30 -11.07
N VAL A 127 1.02 -16.05 -12.17
CA VAL A 127 -0.17 -16.77 -12.67
C VAL A 127 -0.37 -18.01 -11.81
N GLY A 128 -1.62 -18.29 -11.41
CA GLY A 128 -1.97 -19.35 -10.46
C GLY A 128 -1.76 -19.00 -8.98
N ASP A 129 -1.49 -17.73 -8.64
CA ASP A 129 -1.48 -17.27 -7.25
C ASP A 129 -2.90 -16.95 -6.78
N ASN A 130 -3.41 -17.69 -5.79
CA ASN A 130 -4.76 -17.50 -5.26
C ASN A 130 -5.01 -16.08 -4.71
N ALA A 131 -3.99 -15.40 -4.15
CA ALA A 131 -4.11 -14.02 -3.66
C ALA A 131 -4.17 -12.98 -4.78
N VAL A 132 -3.85 -13.37 -6.02
CA VAL A 132 -4.14 -12.64 -7.25
C VAL A 132 -5.49 -13.08 -7.82
N GLU A 133 -5.67 -14.37 -8.11
CA GLU A 133 -6.74 -14.85 -9.00
C GLU A 133 -8.13 -14.96 -8.34
N PHE A 134 -8.22 -15.21 -7.03
CA PHE A 134 -9.52 -15.45 -6.36
C PHE A 134 -10.18 -14.13 -5.90
N PRO A 135 -11.43 -13.82 -6.33
CA PRO A 135 -12.04 -12.51 -6.07
C PRO A 135 -12.10 -12.09 -4.59
N GLY A 136 -12.55 -12.98 -3.70
CA GLY A 136 -12.69 -12.72 -2.26
C GLY A 136 -11.35 -12.63 -1.50
N LEU A 137 -10.21 -12.86 -2.16
CA LEU A 137 -8.87 -12.60 -1.63
C LEU A 137 -8.29 -11.26 -2.10
N ALA A 138 -9.07 -10.41 -2.77
CA ALA A 138 -8.65 -9.08 -3.18
C ALA A 138 -8.02 -8.28 -2.02
N GLY A 139 -6.85 -7.70 -2.28
CA GLY A 139 -6.05 -6.98 -1.28
C GLY A 139 -5.09 -7.85 -0.45
N ARG A 140 -5.17 -9.19 -0.48
CA ARG A 140 -4.21 -10.07 0.22
C ARG A 140 -2.78 -9.99 -0.34
N ALA A 141 -2.63 -9.65 -1.62
CA ALA A 141 -1.34 -9.44 -2.26
C ALA A 141 -0.65 -8.09 -1.90
N LEU A 142 -1.34 -7.16 -1.23
CA LEU A 142 -0.76 -5.87 -0.81
C LEU A 142 0.29 -6.08 0.29
N GLY A 143 1.44 -5.40 0.19
CA GLY A 143 2.56 -5.58 1.11
C GLY A 143 3.35 -6.90 0.98
N THR A 144 2.96 -7.78 0.05
CA THR A 144 3.74 -8.99 -0.31
C THR A 144 4.85 -8.63 -1.33
N PRO A 145 5.73 -9.57 -1.73
CA PRO A 145 6.69 -9.34 -2.81
C PRO A 145 6.07 -9.01 -4.19
N LEU A 146 4.76 -9.20 -4.36
CA LEU A 146 3.99 -8.74 -5.54
C LEU A 146 3.65 -7.25 -5.49
N ASP A 147 3.96 -6.56 -4.39
CA ASP A 147 3.82 -5.12 -4.19
C ASP A 147 5.20 -4.46 -4.17
N TRP A 148 5.33 -3.28 -4.79
CA TRP A 148 6.52 -2.44 -4.68
C TRP A 148 6.75 -1.91 -3.24
N GLY A 149 5.74 -1.92 -2.38
CA GLY A 149 5.87 -1.53 -0.98
C GLY A 149 6.25 -0.07 -0.77
N PHE A 150 5.90 0.80 -1.74
CA PHE A 150 6.15 2.24 -1.71
C PHE A 150 5.47 2.91 -0.50
N GLU A 151 6.00 4.07 -0.14
CA GLU A 151 5.54 4.86 0.99
C GLU A 151 5.62 6.36 0.66
N THR A 152 4.73 7.17 1.22
CA THR A 152 4.84 8.64 1.13
C THR A 152 5.94 9.20 2.02
N VAL A 153 6.43 10.40 1.67
CA VAL A 153 7.10 11.27 2.63
C VAL A 153 6.14 11.63 3.79
N PRO A 154 6.64 12.01 4.98
CA PRO A 154 5.82 12.42 6.13
C PRO A 154 4.79 13.50 5.77
N GLN A 155 3.50 13.15 5.82
CA GLN A 155 2.42 14.03 5.38
C GLN A 155 2.09 15.08 6.46
N LYS A 156 2.66 16.29 6.32
CA LYS A 156 2.53 17.42 7.26
C LYS A 156 1.09 17.65 7.75
N PHE A 157 0.12 17.62 6.85
CA PHE A 157 -1.29 17.92 7.15
C PHE A 157 -2.09 16.71 7.70
N LEU A 158 -1.46 15.53 7.76
CA LEU A 158 -1.98 14.29 8.36
C LEU A 158 -1.25 13.89 9.66
N GLY A 159 -0.65 14.87 10.34
CA GLY A 159 0.11 14.65 11.59
C GLY A 159 1.50 14.05 11.38
N GLY A 160 2.09 14.21 10.18
CA GLY A 160 3.40 13.64 9.85
C GLY A 160 3.37 12.16 9.45
N ARG A 161 2.19 11.52 9.43
CA ARG A 161 2.04 10.11 9.02
C ARG A 161 2.66 9.85 7.64
N ARG A 162 3.35 8.73 7.54
CA ARG A 162 3.72 8.08 6.28
C ARG A 162 2.59 7.13 5.89
N LEU A 163 2.37 6.91 4.59
CA LEU A 163 1.26 6.08 4.09
C LEU A 163 1.74 5.05 3.07
N PRO A 164 1.32 3.77 3.17
CA PRO A 164 1.66 2.74 2.19
C PRO A 164 0.95 3.02 0.86
N TRP A 165 1.71 2.95 -0.24
CA TRP A 165 1.31 3.40 -1.57
C TRP A 165 1.39 2.27 -2.61
N ALA A 166 0.82 1.13 -2.24
CA ALA A 166 0.88 -0.14 -2.95
C ALA A 166 0.75 -0.04 -4.49
N ARG A 167 1.63 -0.75 -5.19
CA ARG A 167 1.66 -0.89 -6.66
C ARG A 167 2.06 -2.31 -7.00
N GLY A 168 1.40 -2.93 -7.99
CA GLY A 168 1.81 -4.27 -8.44
C GLY A 168 3.23 -4.29 -9.01
N LYS A 169 4.13 -5.02 -8.36
CA LYS A 169 5.41 -5.53 -8.87
C LYS A 169 5.22 -6.96 -9.37
N VAL A 170 4.43 -7.08 -10.45
CA VAL A 170 3.95 -8.35 -10.98
C VAL A 170 3.49 -8.17 -12.43
N LEU A 171 3.50 -9.23 -13.22
CA LEU A 171 2.90 -9.22 -14.55
C LEU A 171 1.40 -8.89 -14.45
N GLY A 172 0.95 -7.90 -15.23
CA GLY A 172 -0.37 -7.28 -15.12
C GLY A 172 -0.40 -6.05 -14.19
N GLY A 173 0.66 -5.81 -13.44
CA GLY A 173 0.85 -4.69 -12.53
C GLY A 173 -0.30 -4.54 -11.54
N SER A 174 -0.73 -3.30 -11.29
CA SER A 174 -1.80 -3.05 -10.31
C SER A 174 -3.17 -3.64 -10.68
N SER A 175 -3.39 -4.15 -11.92
CA SER A 175 -4.62 -4.90 -12.22
C SER A 175 -4.67 -6.30 -11.60
N ALA A 176 -3.52 -6.86 -11.22
CA ALA A 176 -3.42 -8.12 -10.46
C ALA A 176 -3.73 -7.96 -8.96
N LEU A 177 -3.51 -6.76 -8.39
CA LEU A 177 -3.62 -6.51 -6.94
C LEU A 177 -4.93 -5.81 -6.52
N ASN A 178 -5.63 -5.15 -7.44
CA ASN A 178 -6.76 -4.28 -7.09
C ASN A 178 -8.05 -5.05 -6.71
N TYR A 179 -9.07 -4.28 -6.31
CA TYR A 179 -10.38 -4.77 -5.91
C TYR A 179 -11.37 -5.00 -7.07
N MET A 180 -10.89 -5.08 -8.32
CA MET A 180 -11.63 -5.44 -9.55
C MET A 180 -12.85 -4.57 -9.93
N THR A 181 -13.20 -3.53 -9.17
CA THR A 181 -14.29 -2.58 -9.48
C THR A 181 -14.17 -2.01 -10.90
N TRP A 182 -15.14 -2.29 -11.77
CA TRP A 182 -15.17 -1.80 -13.14
C TRP A 182 -16.26 -0.74 -13.32
N ASN A 183 -15.88 0.53 -13.19
CA ASN A 183 -16.73 1.67 -13.52
C ASN A 183 -16.04 2.63 -14.50
N ARG A 184 -16.81 3.61 -14.98
CA ARG A 184 -16.34 4.72 -15.84
C ARG A 184 -16.79 6.02 -15.20
N ALA A 185 -15.94 7.04 -15.28
CA ALA A 185 -16.26 8.36 -14.73
C ALA A 185 -17.40 9.06 -15.49
N ALA A 186 -17.85 10.20 -14.94
CA ALA A 186 -18.80 11.06 -15.64
C ALA A 186 -18.26 11.52 -17.00
N ARG A 187 -19.15 11.70 -17.99
CA ARG A 187 -18.84 12.24 -19.33
C ARG A 187 -17.96 13.50 -19.26
N GLN A 188 -18.30 14.41 -18.36
CA GLN A 188 -17.60 15.69 -18.17
C GLN A 188 -16.13 15.52 -17.80
N ASP A 189 -15.75 14.46 -17.08
CA ASP A 189 -14.37 14.29 -16.62
C ASP A 189 -13.38 14.07 -17.77
N TYR A 190 -13.85 13.42 -18.84
CA TYR A 190 -13.10 13.20 -20.09
C TYR A 190 -13.24 14.39 -21.05
N ASP A 191 -14.43 14.98 -21.12
CA ASP A 191 -14.67 16.19 -21.93
C ASP A 191 -13.84 17.38 -21.40
N ASP A 192 -13.60 17.48 -20.09
CA ASP A 192 -12.65 18.43 -19.48
C ASP A 192 -11.20 18.19 -19.95
N TRP A 193 -10.78 16.94 -20.19
CA TRP A 193 -9.45 16.65 -20.76
C TRP A 193 -9.35 17.13 -22.21
N ARG A 194 -10.42 16.94 -23.00
CA ARG A 194 -10.52 17.50 -24.36
C ARG A 194 -10.44 19.02 -24.32
N ASP A 195 -11.18 19.65 -23.41
CA ASP A 195 -11.31 21.11 -23.32
C ASP A 195 -10.05 21.79 -22.75
N LEU A 196 -9.18 21.05 -22.05
CA LEU A 196 -7.77 21.42 -21.80
C LEU A 196 -6.89 21.45 -23.07
N GLY A 197 -7.45 21.17 -24.25
CA GLY A 197 -6.72 21.15 -25.53
C GLY A 197 -6.12 19.79 -25.91
N ASN A 198 -6.71 18.68 -25.45
CA ASN A 198 -6.29 17.32 -25.84
C ASN A 198 -7.33 16.69 -26.79
N PRO A 199 -7.34 17.03 -28.09
CA PRO A 199 -8.37 16.55 -29.02
C PRO A 199 -8.33 15.03 -29.16
N GLY A 200 -9.51 14.40 -29.15
CA GLY A 200 -9.65 12.94 -29.17
C GLY A 200 -9.77 12.28 -27.78
N TRP A 201 -9.72 13.04 -26.69
CA TRP A 201 -9.83 12.53 -25.31
C TRP A 201 -11.18 12.77 -24.63
N GLY A 202 -12.18 13.32 -25.35
CA GLY A 202 -13.54 13.48 -24.85
C GLY A 202 -14.32 12.15 -24.83
N TRP A 203 -15.44 12.10 -24.10
CA TRP A 203 -16.21 10.87 -23.87
C TRP A 203 -16.57 10.13 -25.15
N ASP A 204 -17.14 10.82 -26.15
CA ASP A 204 -17.56 10.18 -27.41
C ASP A 204 -16.39 9.70 -28.27
N ASN A 205 -15.17 10.17 -27.99
CA ASN A 205 -13.95 9.68 -28.62
C ASN A 205 -13.39 8.44 -27.90
N LEU A 206 -13.60 8.33 -26.58
CA LEU A 206 -13.12 7.24 -25.73
C LEU A 206 -14.12 6.07 -25.61
N LEU A 207 -15.43 6.30 -25.75
CA LEU A 207 -16.46 5.26 -25.68
C LEU A 207 -16.18 4.05 -26.61
N PRO A 208 -15.75 4.22 -27.88
CA PRO A 208 -15.36 3.08 -28.73
C PRO A 208 -14.18 2.27 -28.18
N PHE A 209 -13.29 2.88 -27.40
CA PHE A 209 -12.12 2.23 -26.81
C PHE A 209 -12.48 1.47 -25.52
N PHE A 210 -13.32 2.05 -24.66
CA PHE A 210 -13.92 1.31 -23.53
C PHE A 210 -14.63 0.05 -24.04
N LYS A 211 -15.47 0.19 -25.09
CA LYS A 211 -16.14 -0.94 -25.76
C LYS A 211 -15.21 -1.94 -26.46
N LYS A 212 -13.94 -1.58 -26.72
CA LYS A 212 -12.91 -2.50 -27.27
C LYS A 212 -12.11 -3.20 -26.17
N SER A 213 -12.05 -2.66 -24.96
CA SER A 213 -11.34 -3.27 -23.83
C SER A 213 -12.14 -4.33 -23.08
N GLU A 214 -13.47 -4.23 -23.06
CA GLU A 214 -14.34 -5.08 -22.22
C GLU A 214 -15.23 -6.04 -23.04
N SER A 215 -15.52 -7.20 -22.46
CA SER A 215 -16.69 -8.02 -22.74
C SER A 215 -17.60 -7.95 -21.52
N PHE A 216 -18.69 -7.20 -21.62
CA PHE A 216 -19.71 -7.10 -20.58
C PHE A 216 -20.69 -8.26 -20.70
N HIS A 217 -20.80 -9.03 -19.62
CA HIS A 217 -21.68 -10.17 -19.49
C HIS A 217 -22.97 -9.80 -18.78
N GLU A 218 -24.10 -10.26 -19.33
CA GLU A 218 -25.41 -10.04 -18.73
C GLU A 218 -25.54 -10.81 -17.40
N PRO A 219 -26.12 -10.21 -16.33
CA PRO A 219 -26.43 -10.95 -15.11
C PRO A 219 -27.50 -12.01 -15.38
N GLY A 220 -27.39 -13.15 -14.68
CA GLY A 220 -28.40 -14.21 -14.70
C GLY A 220 -29.67 -13.83 -13.92
N ASP A 221 -30.73 -14.61 -14.11
CA ASP A 221 -32.04 -14.40 -13.48
C ASP A 221 -32.02 -14.43 -11.94
N SER A 222 -31.06 -15.12 -11.33
CA SER A 222 -30.82 -15.09 -9.87
C SER A 222 -30.40 -13.69 -9.42
N VAL A 223 -29.31 -13.17 -10.00
CA VAL A 223 -28.77 -11.83 -9.71
C VAL A 223 -29.82 -10.74 -9.96
N ARG A 224 -30.59 -10.84 -11.06
CA ARG A 224 -31.69 -9.90 -11.38
C ARG A 224 -32.83 -9.87 -10.35
N LYS A 225 -33.00 -10.94 -9.55
CA LYS A 225 -34.00 -11.02 -8.47
C LYS A 225 -33.44 -10.55 -7.12
N GLU A 226 -32.13 -10.65 -6.92
CA GLU A 226 -31.46 -10.28 -5.66
C GLU A 226 -31.23 -8.77 -5.50
N THR A 227 -30.82 -8.08 -6.57
CA THR A 227 -30.36 -6.69 -6.50
C THR A 227 -30.65 -5.90 -7.80
N PRO A 228 -30.86 -4.57 -7.75
CA PRO A 228 -30.98 -3.76 -8.95
C PRO A 228 -29.71 -3.80 -9.80
N VAL A 229 -29.87 -4.23 -11.04
CA VAL A 229 -28.84 -4.25 -12.08
C VAL A 229 -29.20 -3.32 -13.24
N SER A 230 -28.29 -3.18 -14.20
CA SER A 230 -28.37 -2.18 -15.27
C SER A 230 -28.19 -2.84 -16.63
N LEU A 231 -29.15 -2.62 -17.54
CA LEU A 231 -29.00 -2.96 -18.96
C LEU A 231 -28.27 -1.82 -19.67
N HIS A 232 -26.99 -2.03 -20.00
CA HIS A 232 -26.12 -0.98 -20.55
C HIS A 232 -26.10 -0.95 -22.09
N ASP A 233 -27.28 -0.93 -22.71
CA ASP A 233 -27.43 -1.05 -24.16
C ASP A 233 -26.67 0.03 -24.94
N GLY A 234 -26.03 -0.38 -26.03
CA GLY A 234 -25.23 0.48 -26.90
C GLY A 234 -23.90 0.99 -26.31
N VAL A 235 -23.73 1.04 -24.98
CA VAL A 235 -22.55 1.66 -24.33
C VAL A 235 -21.49 0.67 -23.84
N VAL A 236 -21.78 -0.63 -23.74
CA VAL A 236 -20.80 -1.67 -23.34
C VAL A 236 -20.16 -2.42 -24.51
N GLY A 237 -18.97 -2.96 -24.27
CA GLY A 237 -18.30 -3.92 -25.15
C GLY A 237 -18.87 -5.34 -24.95
N ARG A 238 -18.73 -6.20 -25.97
CA ARG A 238 -19.18 -7.61 -25.97
C ARG A 238 -18.16 -8.55 -26.61
N SER A 239 -16.95 -8.06 -26.86
CA SER A 239 -15.87 -8.80 -27.55
C SER A 239 -14.48 -8.27 -27.18
N GLY A 240 -14.36 -7.65 -26.01
CA GLY A 240 -13.09 -7.17 -25.46
C GLY A 240 -12.42 -8.23 -24.60
N PRO A 241 -11.09 -8.14 -24.40
CA PRO A 241 -10.34 -9.17 -23.70
C PRO A 241 -10.57 -9.19 -22.18
N ILE A 242 -10.87 -8.04 -21.54
CA ILE A 242 -11.23 -8.03 -20.11
C ILE A 242 -12.68 -8.47 -19.98
N GLN A 243 -12.93 -9.55 -19.25
CA GLN A 243 -14.29 -9.99 -18.91
C GLN A 243 -14.82 -9.12 -17.76
N VAL A 244 -16.04 -8.63 -17.91
CA VAL A 244 -16.71 -7.74 -16.96
C VAL A 244 -18.08 -8.32 -16.65
N SER A 245 -18.36 -8.59 -15.39
CA SER A 245 -19.55 -9.31 -14.94
C SER A 245 -20.12 -8.71 -13.64
N TYR A 246 -21.34 -9.12 -13.30
CA TYR A 246 -21.85 -8.99 -11.93
C TYR A 246 -21.39 -10.21 -11.12
N PRO A 247 -21.04 -10.05 -9.81
CA PRO A 247 -20.84 -11.20 -8.92
C PRO A 247 -22.07 -12.12 -8.92
N ARG A 248 -21.84 -13.43 -8.76
CA ARG A 248 -22.93 -14.42 -8.61
C ARG A 248 -23.60 -14.32 -7.23
N GLU A 249 -22.84 -13.88 -6.21
CA GLU A 249 -23.24 -13.83 -4.81
C GLU A 249 -22.91 -12.46 -4.17
N PHE A 250 -23.66 -12.09 -3.13
CA PHE A 250 -23.61 -10.75 -2.53
C PHE A 250 -23.66 -10.79 -1.00
N THR A 251 -22.88 -9.93 -0.35
CA THR A 251 -22.94 -9.72 1.10
C THR A 251 -24.33 -9.27 1.56
N ALA A 252 -24.70 -9.60 2.80
CA ALA A 252 -25.99 -9.23 3.36
C ALA A 252 -26.23 -7.71 3.40
N SER A 253 -25.17 -6.91 3.55
CA SER A 253 -25.20 -5.45 3.46
C SER A 253 -25.58 -4.94 2.07
N HIS A 254 -25.07 -5.56 1.00
CA HIS A 254 -25.40 -5.17 -0.37
C HIS A 254 -26.91 -5.27 -0.65
N LYS A 255 -27.56 -6.33 -0.17
CA LYS A 255 -29.01 -6.56 -0.28
C LYS A 255 -29.87 -5.51 0.46
N LEU A 256 -29.23 -4.61 1.23
CA LEU A 256 -29.84 -3.46 1.92
C LEU A 256 -29.46 -2.10 1.29
N TRP A 257 -28.39 -2.05 0.48
CA TRP A 257 -27.74 -0.81 0.02
C TRP A 257 -28.68 0.12 -0.73
N HIS A 258 -29.26 -0.36 -1.84
CA HIS A 258 -30.16 0.44 -2.69
C HIS A 258 -31.35 1.02 -1.92
N ARG A 259 -32.00 0.24 -1.04
CA ARG A 259 -33.13 0.74 -0.23
C ARG A 259 -32.70 1.81 0.76
N THR A 260 -31.49 1.71 1.31
CA THR A 260 -30.92 2.69 2.25
C THR A 260 -30.54 3.99 1.55
N MET A 261 -29.89 3.90 0.38
CA MET A 261 -29.48 5.07 -0.39
C MET A 261 -30.70 5.78 -1.01
N ASN A 262 -31.68 5.03 -1.52
CA ASN A 262 -32.94 5.58 -2.02
C ASN A 262 -33.74 6.27 -0.89
N SER A 263 -33.77 5.75 0.35
CA SER A 263 -34.46 6.41 1.47
C SER A 263 -33.80 7.74 1.89
N LEU A 264 -32.50 7.88 1.62
CA LEU A 264 -31.74 9.13 1.73
C LEU A 264 -31.78 9.99 0.45
N GLY A 265 -32.61 9.67 -0.54
CA GLY A 265 -32.73 10.42 -1.79
C GLY A 265 -31.42 10.43 -2.60
N VAL A 266 -30.73 9.29 -2.65
CA VAL A 266 -29.64 8.98 -3.57
C VAL A 266 -30.13 7.83 -4.45
N GLU A 267 -30.73 8.20 -5.58
CA GLU A 267 -31.47 7.29 -6.47
C GLU A 267 -30.58 6.21 -7.09
N THR A 268 -31.21 5.13 -7.56
CA THR A 268 -30.52 4.01 -8.23
C THR A 268 -30.11 4.38 -9.65
N ASN A 269 -28.81 4.29 -9.95
CA ASN A 269 -28.21 4.73 -11.20
C ASN A 269 -28.06 3.59 -12.21
N HIS A 270 -29.01 3.47 -13.13
CA HIS A 270 -28.91 2.49 -14.22
C HIS A 270 -27.90 2.89 -15.33
N ASN A 271 -27.30 4.08 -15.26
CA ASN A 271 -26.45 4.67 -16.30
C ASN A 271 -24.95 4.73 -15.90
N HIS A 272 -24.52 3.95 -14.92
CA HIS A 272 -23.16 3.99 -14.34
C HIS A 272 -22.00 3.60 -15.30
N LEU A 273 -22.28 3.04 -16.49
CA LEU A 273 -21.30 2.87 -17.58
C LEU A 273 -21.60 3.76 -18.80
N ALA A 274 -22.69 4.51 -18.80
CA ALA A 274 -23.12 5.42 -19.88
C ALA A 274 -22.60 6.87 -19.72
N GLY A 275 -21.77 7.13 -18.71
CA GLY A 275 -21.18 8.44 -18.45
C GLY A 275 -21.94 9.31 -17.44
N SER A 276 -22.86 8.71 -16.67
CA SER A 276 -23.45 9.33 -15.46
C SER A 276 -22.95 8.59 -14.23
N ASN A 277 -22.27 9.28 -13.32
CA ASN A 277 -21.74 8.66 -12.11
C ASN A 277 -22.62 8.87 -10.86
N ILE A 278 -23.67 9.68 -10.90
CA ILE A 278 -24.49 9.98 -9.71
C ILE A 278 -25.44 8.84 -9.37
N GLY A 279 -25.55 8.53 -8.07
CA GLY A 279 -26.58 7.65 -7.50
C GLY A 279 -25.95 6.47 -6.77
N CYS A 280 -26.75 5.44 -6.48
CA CYS A 280 -26.31 4.15 -5.98
C CYS A 280 -26.42 3.06 -7.06
N TRP A 281 -25.48 2.12 -7.12
CA TRP A 281 -25.56 0.98 -8.04
C TRP A 281 -24.83 -0.26 -7.51
N THR A 282 -25.29 -1.43 -7.95
CA THR A 282 -24.51 -2.66 -7.95
C THR A 282 -23.39 -2.50 -8.97
N SER A 283 -22.14 -2.43 -8.52
CA SER A 283 -21.00 -2.39 -9.45
C SER A 283 -20.84 -3.71 -10.18
N VAL A 284 -20.39 -3.63 -11.43
CA VAL A 284 -19.75 -4.75 -12.11
C VAL A 284 -18.25 -4.79 -11.76
N VAL A 285 -17.65 -5.95 -11.97
CA VAL A 285 -16.27 -6.28 -11.60
C VAL A 285 -15.56 -6.94 -12.77
N SER A 286 -14.23 -6.82 -12.84
CA SER A 286 -13.41 -7.52 -13.83
C SER A 286 -13.13 -8.96 -13.39
N VAL A 287 -14.17 -9.78 -13.39
CA VAL A 287 -14.16 -11.21 -13.06
C VAL A 287 -14.75 -11.97 -14.24
N ASP A 288 -14.09 -13.06 -14.64
CA ASP A 288 -14.60 -13.93 -15.69
C ASP A 288 -15.83 -14.71 -15.17
N PRO A 289 -17.01 -14.62 -15.80
CA PRO A 289 -18.20 -15.30 -15.31
C PRO A 289 -18.21 -16.81 -15.58
N GLU A 290 -17.26 -17.35 -16.36
CA GLU A 290 -17.13 -18.79 -16.61
C GLU A 290 -16.42 -19.48 -15.44
N ASP A 291 -15.18 -19.09 -15.14
CA ASP A 291 -14.34 -19.70 -14.10
C ASP A 291 -14.30 -18.93 -12.76
N ILE A 292 -14.89 -17.73 -12.68
CA ILE A 292 -14.97 -16.88 -11.47
C ILE A 292 -13.58 -16.40 -10.98
N THR A 293 -12.56 -16.40 -11.84
CA THR A 293 -11.26 -15.79 -11.57
C THR A 293 -11.20 -14.32 -11.99
N ARG A 294 -10.20 -13.60 -11.46
CA ARG A 294 -9.85 -12.24 -11.88
C ARG A 294 -9.57 -12.15 -13.39
N SER A 295 -10.30 -11.29 -14.09
CA SER A 295 -9.94 -10.86 -15.44
C SER A 295 -9.07 -9.60 -15.38
N TYR A 296 -7.77 -9.76 -15.61
CA TYR A 296 -6.77 -8.69 -15.52
C TYR A 296 -5.79 -8.72 -16.69
N ALA A 297 -4.87 -7.76 -16.77
CA ALA A 297 -4.10 -7.56 -18.00
C ALA A 297 -3.24 -8.77 -18.43
N THR A 298 -2.81 -9.62 -17.49
CA THR A 298 -2.11 -10.88 -17.82
C THR A 298 -3.05 -11.89 -18.46
N THR A 299 -4.17 -12.24 -17.82
CA THR A 299 -5.14 -13.22 -18.35
C THR A 299 -5.86 -12.74 -19.61
N ALA A 300 -6.12 -11.43 -19.71
CA ALA A 300 -6.84 -10.82 -20.83
C ALA A 300 -5.96 -10.46 -22.04
N TYR A 301 -4.82 -9.79 -21.83
CA TYR A 301 -4.01 -9.25 -22.94
C TYR A 301 -2.76 -10.07 -23.26
N TYR A 302 -2.17 -10.81 -22.32
CA TYR A 302 -0.93 -11.56 -22.57
C TYR A 302 -1.16 -13.07 -22.76
N LYS A 303 -1.87 -13.73 -21.84
CA LYS A 303 -2.15 -15.18 -21.86
C LYS A 303 -2.73 -15.69 -23.21
N PRO A 304 -3.63 -14.96 -23.91
CA PRO A 304 -4.18 -15.42 -25.20
C PRO A 304 -3.27 -15.19 -26.41
N VAL A 305 -2.11 -14.53 -26.24
CA VAL A 305 -1.21 -14.12 -27.33
C VAL A 305 0.27 -14.40 -27.06
N SER A 306 0.60 -15.05 -25.95
CA SER A 306 1.97 -15.35 -25.50
C SER A 306 2.76 -16.24 -26.48
N SER A 307 2.08 -16.99 -27.33
CA SER A 307 2.64 -17.81 -28.41
C SER A 307 2.97 -17.05 -29.70
N ARG A 308 2.72 -15.74 -29.78
CA ARG A 308 3.03 -14.93 -30.98
C ARG A 308 4.55 -14.81 -31.17
N PRO A 309 5.12 -15.22 -32.32
CA PRO A 309 6.59 -15.26 -32.53
C PRO A 309 7.26 -13.87 -32.64
N ASN A 310 6.47 -12.79 -32.58
CA ASN A 310 6.92 -11.41 -32.62
C ASN A 310 6.70 -10.65 -31.29
N LEU A 311 6.20 -11.32 -30.25
CA LEU A 311 6.01 -10.77 -28.90
C LEU A 311 6.97 -11.48 -27.93
N PHE A 312 7.74 -10.71 -27.17
CA PHE A 312 8.72 -11.22 -26.22
C PHE A 312 8.55 -10.56 -24.86
N LEU A 313 8.55 -11.36 -23.80
CA LEU A 313 8.46 -10.91 -22.41
C LEU A 313 9.69 -11.36 -21.64
N LEU A 314 10.23 -10.47 -20.81
CA LEU A 314 11.19 -10.79 -19.76
C LEU A 314 10.66 -10.24 -18.43
N THR A 315 10.47 -11.14 -17.47
CA THR A 315 10.08 -10.81 -16.08
C THR A 315 11.31 -10.72 -15.17
N ALA A 316 11.15 -10.24 -13.93
CA ALA A 316 12.24 -9.88 -13.02
C ALA A 316 13.30 -8.94 -13.64
N ALA A 317 12.89 -8.09 -14.61
CA ALA A 317 13.73 -7.14 -15.33
C ALA A 317 13.32 -5.70 -15.01
N GLU A 318 14.09 -5.05 -14.14
CA GLU A 318 13.80 -3.71 -13.65
C GLU A 318 14.52 -2.66 -14.50
N VAL A 319 13.76 -1.77 -15.15
CA VAL A 319 14.30 -0.68 -15.99
C VAL A 319 14.64 0.55 -15.15
N HIS A 320 15.79 1.17 -15.42
CA HIS A 320 16.30 2.31 -14.65
C HIS A 320 16.25 3.62 -15.45
N GLU A 321 16.64 3.57 -16.73
CA GLU A 321 16.73 4.74 -17.61
C GLU A 321 16.37 4.39 -19.06
N VAL A 322 15.92 5.40 -19.79
CA VAL A 322 15.82 5.40 -21.25
C VAL A 322 17.14 5.90 -21.81
N LEU A 323 17.72 5.14 -22.74
CA LEU A 323 18.96 5.51 -23.41
C LEU A 323 18.65 6.59 -24.46
N LEU A 324 19.10 7.83 -24.20
CA LEU A 324 18.90 8.98 -25.07
C LEU A 324 20.14 9.32 -25.89
N THR A 325 19.96 9.56 -27.19
CA THR A 325 21.00 10.09 -28.10
C THR A 325 20.59 11.44 -28.69
N ARG A 326 21.57 12.16 -29.23
CA ARG A 326 21.40 13.53 -29.74
C ARG A 326 21.48 13.59 -31.27
N GLU A 327 20.33 13.66 -31.93
CA GLU A 327 20.22 13.89 -33.38
C GLU A 327 20.40 15.38 -33.73
N GLY A 328 21.65 15.85 -33.62
CA GLY A 328 22.12 17.12 -34.19
C GLY A 328 21.73 18.40 -33.43
N ASN A 329 21.49 19.47 -34.22
CA ASN A 329 21.30 20.85 -33.76
C ASN A 329 19.84 21.33 -33.79
N ALA A 330 18.87 20.42 -33.87
CA ALA A 330 17.45 20.77 -33.82
C ALA A 330 17.04 21.28 -32.41
N PRO A 331 15.96 22.09 -32.28
CA PRO A 331 15.49 22.57 -30.97
C PRO A 331 15.09 21.45 -29.98
N ASN A 332 14.61 20.32 -30.52
CA ASN A 332 14.35 19.08 -29.78
C ASN A 332 15.31 18.00 -30.32
N PRO A 333 16.57 17.95 -29.86
CA PRO A 333 17.59 17.11 -30.48
C PRO A 333 17.63 15.68 -29.90
N TRP A 334 16.82 15.38 -28.88
CA TRP A 334 16.89 14.09 -28.17
C TRP A 334 16.02 13.01 -28.81
N LYS A 335 16.52 11.78 -28.76
CA LYS A 335 15.84 10.57 -29.25
C LYS A 335 16.07 9.42 -28.28
N ALA A 336 15.03 8.66 -27.96
CA ALA A 336 15.16 7.38 -27.28
C ALA A 336 15.59 6.29 -28.28
N GLU A 337 16.63 5.53 -27.94
CA GLU A 337 17.12 4.39 -28.74
C GLU A 337 16.96 3.04 -28.03
N GLY A 338 16.74 3.05 -26.72
CA GLY A 338 16.66 1.84 -25.91
C GLY A 338 16.44 2.13 -24.43
N VAL A 339 16.69 1.13 -23.60
CA VAL A 339 16.61 1.22 -22.13
C VAL A 339 17.76 0.43 -21.48
N ARG A 340 18.16 0.85 -20.28
CA ARG A 340 19.01 0.06 -19.38
C ARG A 340 18.15 -0.63 -18.32
N PHE A 341 18.43 -1.90 -18.04
CA PHE A 341 17.68 -2.68 -17.07
C PHE A 341 18.57 -3.68 -16.31
N SER A 342 18.25 -3.94 -15.05
CA SER A 342 18.85 -5.04 -14.28
C SER A 342 17.98 -6.30 -14.31
N HIS A 343 18.60 -7.47 -14.51
CA HIS A 343 18.00 -8.79 -14.29
C HIS A 343 19.00 -9.66 -13.52
N GLY A 344 18.56 -10.34 -12.46
CA GLY A 344 19.44 -11.15 -11.61
C GLY A 344 20.59 -10.39 -10.92
N GLY A 345 20.52 -9.05 -10.84
CA GLY A 345 21.60 -8.19 -10.36
C GLY A 345 22.65 -7.80 -11.41
N VAL A 346 22.51 -8.28 -12.66
CA VAL A 346 23.36 -7.90 -13.80
C VAL A 346 22.64 -6.82 -14.63
N GLU A 347 23.38 -5.79 -15.05
CA GLU A 347 22.88 -4.70 -15.89
C GLU A 347 23.00 -5.05 -17.40
N PHE A 348 21.93 -4.76 -18.14
CA PHE A 348 21.79 -5.01 -19.58
C PHE A 348 21.26 -3.76 -20.29
N SER A 349 21.32 -3.77 -21.63
CA SER A 349 20.70 -2.75 -22.48
C SER A 349 19.96 -3.40 -23.64
N ALA A 350 18.76 -2.91 -23.96
CA ALA A 350 17.96 -3.36 -25.11
C ALA A 350 17.52 -2.17 -25.96
N PHE A 351 17.47 -2.33 -27.29
CA PHE A 351 17.28 -1.23 -28.24
C PHE A 351 16.00 -1.35 -29.07
N ALA A 352 15.35 -0.21 -29.32
CA ALA A 352 14.10 -0.10 -30.06
C ALA A 352 14.29 0.73 -31.34
N ALA A 353 13.96 0.13 -32.51
CA ALA A 353 14.12 0.76 -33.81
C ALA A 353 13.06 1.84 -34.13
N ARG A 354 11.97 1.93 -33.36
CA ARG A 354 10.91 2.95 -33.53
C ARG A 354 10.67 3.76 -32.27
N GLU A 355 10.15 3.11 -31.21
CA GLU A 355 9.70 3.82 -30.00
C GLU A 355 9.92 2.98 -28.72
N VAL A 356 10.39 3.65 -27.66
CA VAL A 356 10.31 3.18 -26.28
C VAL A 356 9.00 3.70 -25.68
N ILE A 357 8.28 2.84 -24.94
CA ILE A 357 6.98 3.13 -24.36
C ILE A 357 7.04 2.85 -22.85
N LEU A 358 6.96 3.90 -22.04
CA LEU A 358 6.89 3.78 -20.58
C LEU A 358 5.45 3.48 -20.15
N SER A 359 5.24 2.35 -19.48
CA SER A 359 3.95 1.91 -18.92
C SER A 359 4.10 1.48 -17.45
N ALA A 360 5.14 1.98 -16.77
CA ALA A 360 5.49 1.66 -15.38
C ALA A 360 4.57 2.33 -14.34
N GLY A 361 3.58 3.11 -14.76
CA GLY A 361 2.57 3.72 -13.90
C GLY A 361 3.00 5.05 -13.29
N SER A 362 2.04 5.71 -12.64
CA SER A 362 2.16 7.09 -12.13
C SER A 362 3.25 7.35 -11.09
N ILE A 363 3.97 6.32 -10.65
CA ILE A 363 5.05 6.37 -9.67
C ILE A 363 6.41 6.19 -10.35
N GLN A 364 6.56 5.22 -11.25
CA GLN A 364 7.86 4.87 -11.85
C GLN A 364 8.07 5.40 -13.27
N SER A 365 7.01 5.62 -14.06
CA SER A 365 7.15 6.35 -15.33
C SER A 365 7.77 7.75 -15.15
N PRO A 366 7.39 8.57 -14.15
CA PRO A 366 8.13 9.82 -13.88
C PRO A 366 9.54 9.58 -13.35
N GLN A 367 9.76 8.61 -12.45
CA GLN A 367 11.09 8.26 -11.93
C GLN A 367 12.08 7.92 -13.05
N ILE A 368 11.68 7.06 -13.99
CA ILE A 368 12.51 6.64 -15.12
C ILE A 368 12.79 7.84 -16.04
N LEU A 369 11.83 8.74 -16.26
CA LEU A 369 12.08 9.97 -17.02
C LEU A 369 13.11 10.87 -16.34
N GLU A 370 13.00 11.11 -15.03
CA GLU A 370 13.98 11.95 -14.30
C GLU A 370 15.38 11.33 -14.28
N LEU A 371 15.49 10.01 -14.09
CA LEU A 371 16.75 9.28 -14.22
C LEU A 371 17.33 9.38 -15.64
N SER A 372 16.48 9.49 -16.66
CA SER A 372 16.87 9.74 -18.06
C SER A 372 17.16 11.23 -18.37
N GLY A 373 17.14 12.11 -17.37
CA GLY A 373 17.37 13.56 -17.54
C GLY A 373 16.17 14.35 -18.06
N VAL A 374 14.95 13.79 -18.02
CA VAL A 374 13.70 14.43 -18.47
C VAL A 374 12.83 14.82 -17.27
N GLY A 375 12.63 16.12 -17.07
CA GLY A 375 11.81 16.64 -15.95
C GLY A 375 10.32 16.32 -16.06
N VAL A 376 9.65 16.22 -14.91
CA VAL A 376 8.25 15.73 -14.77
C VAL A 376 7.35 16.70 -13.99
N ALA A 377 6.07 16.36 -13.84
CA ALA A 377 5.02 17.27 -13.36
C ALA A 377 4.29 16.80 -12.08
N ASN A 378 3.46 17.69 -11.52
CA ASN A 378 2.71 17.48 -10.29
C ASN A 378 1.71 16.31 -10.36
N THR A 379 1.58 15.57 -9.25
CA THR A 379 0.66 14.45 -9.06
C THR A 379 -0.72 14.93 -8.60
N HIS A 380 -1.77 14.22 -9.03
CA HIS A 380 -3.11 14.27 -8.42
C HIS A 380 -3.50 12.89 -7.89
N GLN A 381 -4.18 12.85 -6.75
CA GLN A 381 -4.53 11.61 -6.06
C GLN A 381 -5.77 11.81 -5.17
N ASN A 382 -6.76 10.93 -5.36
CA ASN A 382 -7.97 10.82 -4.54
C ASN A 382 -7.63 10.44 -3.09
N LYS A 383 -8.54 10.75 -2.16
CA LYS A 383 -8.36 10.54 -0.72
C LYS A 383 -9.49 9.68 -0.18
N ALA A 384 -9.15 8.58 0.45
CA ALA A 384 -10.08 7.68 1.12
C ALA A 384 -10.08 7.92 2.65
N THR A 385 -11.21 7.65 3.28
CA THR A 385 -11.37 7.54 4.74
C THR A 385 -12.31 6.37 5.03
N THR A 386 -11.95 5.49 5.95
CA THR A 386 -12.82 4.39 6.40
C THR A 386 -13.45 4.71 7.76
N SER A 387 -14.75 4.45 7.90
CA SER A 387 -15.45 4.36 9.18
C SER A 387 -15.77 2.89 9.46
N VAL A 388 -15.59 2.41 10.69
CA VAL A 388 -15.71 0.99 11.08
C VAL A 388 -16.83 0.80 12.10
N PHE A 389 -17.61 -0.26 11.92
CA PHE A 389 -18.80 -0.60 12.71
C PHE A 389 -18.71 -2.04 13.20
N GLU A 390 -19.22 -2.31 14.40
CA GLU A 390 -19.58 -3.65 14.82
C GLU A 390 -20.90 -4.01 14.14
N VAL A 391 -20.95 -5.15 13.44
CA VAL A 391 -22.16 -5.63 12.76
C VAL A 391 -22.69 -6.89 13.45
N ASN A 392 -23.90 -7.31 13.09
CA ASN A 392 -24.51 -8.52 13.61
C ASN A 392 -23.61 -9.75 13.32
N PRO A 393 -23.05 -10.44 14.35
CA PRO A 393 -22.01 -11.46 14.14
C PRO A 393 -22.54 -12.76 13.52
N SER A 394 -23.86 -12.94 13.41
CA SER A 394 -24.48 -14.06 12.69
C SER A 394 -24.44 -13.92 11.16
N LEU A 395 -23.87 -12.83 10.63
CA LEU A 395 -23.65 -12.65 9.20
C LEU A 395 -22.35 -13.33 8.75
N ALA A 396 -22.37 -13.94 7.57
CA ALA A 396 -21.13 -14.34 6.87
C ALA A 396 -20.33 -13.08 6.51
N ASN A 397 -19.01 -13.11 6.69
CA ASN A 397 -18.18 -11.92 6.64
C ASN A 397 -16.77 -12.24 6.08
N PRO A 398 -16.17 -11.42 5.20
CA PRO A 398 -14.79 -11.63 4.76
C PRO A 398 -13.76 -11.54 5.90
N ASP A 399 -14.12 -11.00 7.08
CA ASP A 399 -13.32 -11.12 8.30
C ASP A 399 -13.05 -12.59 8.70
N ASP A 400 -14.01 -13.49 8.43
CA ASP A 400 -13.94 -14.92 8.80
C ASP A 400 -12.79 -15.64 8.05
N LEU A 401 -12.45 -15.18 6.84
CA LEU A 401 -11.34 -15.68 6.02
C LEU A 401 -9.95 -15.36 6.60
N ARG A 402 -9.84 -14.76 7.78
CA ARG A 402 -8.58 -14.65 8.55
C ARG A 402 -8.31 -15.88 9.43
N LEU A 403 -9.26 -16.81 9.54
CA LEU A 403 -9.07 -18.10 10.20
C LEU A 403 -8.69 -19.16 9.16
N ASP A 404 -7.53 -19.81 9.33
CA ASP A 404 -6.99 -20.76 8.34
C ASP A 404 -7.95 -21.91 8.03
N SER A 405 -8.72 -22.39 9.01
CA SER A 405 -9.73 -23.44 8.83
C SER A 405 -10.93 -22.99 7.98
N VAL A 406 -11.34 -21.72 8.09
CA VAL A 406 -12.41 -21.14 7.27
C VAL A 406 -11.90 -20.86 5.86
N LEU A 407 -10.67 -20.36 5.74
CA LEU A 407 -10.02 -20.16 4.43
C LEU A 407 -9.81 -21.49 3.69
N ALA A 408 -9.41 -22.56 4.38
CA ALA A 408 -9.28 -23.89 3.80
C ALA A 408 -10.62 -24.42 3.26
N ALA A 409 -11.68 -24.42 4.08
CA ALA A 409 -13.01 -24.84 3.66
C ALA A 409 -13.58 -23.99 2.52
N ALA A 410 -13.30 -22.68 2.51
CA ALA A 410 -13.70 -21.79 1.42
C ALA A 410 -12.92 -22.04 0.12
N CYS A 411 -11.65 -22.46 0.20
CA CYS A 411 -10.87 -22.92 -0.95
C CYS A 411 -11.38 -24.27 -1.49
N GLU A 412 -11.80 -25.20 -0.62
CA GLU A 412 -12.46 -26.46 -1.01
C GLU A 412 -13.78 -26.19 -1.76
N GLU A 413 -14.68 -25.37 -1.19
CA GLU A 413 -15.94 -24.98 -1.84
C GLU A 413 -15.70 -24.32 -3.21
N TYR A 414 -14.81 -23.33 -3.27
CA TYR A 414 -14.49 -22.61 -4.50
C TYR A 414 -13.88 -23.54 -5.56
N ALA A 415 -13.05 -24.51 -5.17
CA ALA A 415 -12.48 -25.49 -6.09
C ALA A 415 -13.53 -26.45 -6.67
N GLU A 416 -14.47 -26.92 -5.85
CA GLU A 416 -15.52 -27.89 -6.27
C GLU A 416 -16.65 -27.24 -7.07
N THR A 417 -17.12 -26.06 -6.65
CA THR A 417 -18.42 -25.50 -7.11
C THR A 417 -18.35 -24.08 -7.67
N ARG A 418 -17.24 -23.35 -7.45
CA ARG A 418 -17.10 -21.91 -7.74
C ARG A 418 -18.22 -21.06 -7.11
N THR A 419 -18.60 -21.40 -5.87
CA THR A 419 -19.47 -20.60 -4.98
C THR A 419 -18.71 -20.17 -3.73
N GLY A 420 -19.41 -19.48 -2.83
CA GLY A 420 -18.93 -19.20 -1.49
C GLY A 420 -18.15 -17.89 -1.36
N PRO A 421 -17.56 -17.63 -0.19
CA PRO A 421 -17.02 -16.30 0.16
C PRO A 421 -15.83 -15.87 -0.70
N LEU A 422 -15.16 -16.78 -1.41
CA LEU A 422 -14.08 -16.45 -2.34
C LEU A 422 -14.57 -15.89 -3.69
N THR A 423 -15.89 -15.89 -3.96
CA THR A 423 -16.49 -15.27 -5.15
C THR A 423 -16.94 -13.81 -4.94
N ILE A 424 -17.01 -13.36 -3.68
CA ILE A 424 -17.73 -12.15 -3.29
C ILE A 424 -16.82 -10.92 -3.30
N LEU A 425 -17.35 -9.77 -3.74
CA LEU A 425 -16.64 -8.48 -3.81
C LEU A 425 -17.51 -7.30 -3.32
N PRO A 426 -16.88 -6.20 -2.85
CA PRO A 426 -17.57 -4.97 -2.47
C PRO A 426 -18.16 -4.24 -3.69
N VAL A 427 -19.43 -4.49 -3.98
CA VAL A 427 -20.16 -3.89 -5.13
C VAL A 427 -21.24 -2.87 -4.75
N SER A 428 -21.34 -2.53 -3.46
CA SER A 428 -22.26 -1.52 -2.90
C SER A 428 -21.75 -0.09 -3.11
N VAL A 429 -21.75 0.39 -4.36
CA VAL A 429 -21.18 1.69 -4.71
C VAL A 429 -22.25 2.79 -4.72
N SER A 430 -21.90 4.01 -4.29
CA SER A 430 -22.66 5.23 -4.56
C SER A 430 -21.75 6.43 -4.77
N TYR A 431 -22.06 7.34 -5.69
CA TYR A 431 -21.39 8.65 -5.74
C TYR A 431 -22.44 9.76 -5.58
N VAL A 432 -22.15 10.69 -4.68
CA VAL A 432 -23.11 11.68 -4.18
C VAL A 432 -22.65 13.10 -4.55
N PRO A 433 -23.52 13.94 -5.16
CA PRO A 433 -23.20 15.34 -5.44
C PRO A 433 -23.02 16.15 -4.16
N ALA A 434 -22.08 17.11 -4.17
CA ALA A 434 -21.84 18.04 -3.07
C ALA A 434 -23.14 18.76 -2.62
N ALA A 435 -24.04 19.07 -3.55
CA ALA A 435 -25.34 19.68 -3.27
C ALA A 435 -26.29 18.84 -2.38
N ARG A 436 -26.05 17.53 -2.22
CA ARG A 436 -26.86 16.66 -1.34
C ARG A 436 -26.54 16.87 0.14
N TYR A 437 -25.29 17.24 0.46
CA TYR A 437 -24.76 17.34 1.83
C TYR A 437 -24.13 18.70 2.20
N ILE A 438 -23.90 19.59 1.22
CA ILE A 438 -23.47 20.97 1.41
C ILE A 438 -24.53 21.91 0.83
N ARG A 439 -25.03 22.86 1.64
CA ARG A 439 -25.94 23.90 1.14
C ARG A 439 -25.23 24.77 0.07
N PRO A 440 -25.91 25.16 -1.03
CA PRO A 440 -25.28 25.93 -2.11
C PRO A 440 -24.52 27.18 -1.63
N ASP A 441 -25.10 27.97 -0.71
CA ASP A 441 -24.44 29.17 -0.17
C ASP A 441 -23.20 28.84 0.65
N THR A 442 -23.20 27.70 1.36
CA THR A 442 -22.03 27.20 2.10
C THR A 442 -20.95 26.67 1.15
N LEU A 443 -21.32 26.01 0.05
CA LEU A 443 -20.37 25.58 -0.97
C LEU A 443 -19.75 26.78 -1.70
N ASN A 444 -20.57 27.76 -2.08
CA ASN A 444 -20.10 29.02 -2.67
C ASN A 444 -19.18 29.80 -1.70
N MET A 445 -19.53 29.86 -0.41
CA MET A 445 -18.68 30.46 0.63
C MET A 445 -17.30 29.78 0.69
N LEU A 446 -17.26 28.44 0.81
CA LEU A 446 -16.00 27.67 0.84
C LEU A 446 -15.15 27.88 -0.42
N LEU A 447 -15.78 27.86 -1.60
CA LEU A 447 -15.06 28.08 -2.86
C LEU A 447 -14.59 29.55 -3.01
N SER A 448 -15.26 30.50 -2.34
CA SER A 448 -14.86 31.92 -2.35
C SER A 448 -13.81 32.28 -1.29
N SER A 449 -13.72 31.56 -0.17
CA SER A 449 -12.78 31.86 0.91
C SER A 449 -11.33 31.64 0.51
N THR A 450 -11.09 30.77 -0.48
CA THR A 450 -9.80 30.71 -1.18
C THR A 450 -9.89 31.49 -2.50
N ALA A 451 -9.22 32.64 -2.57
CA ALA A 451 -9.09 33.39 -3.81
C ALA A 451 -8.58 32.48 -4.94
N ALA A 452 -9.37 32.35 -6.02
CA ALA A 452 -9.04 31.50 -7.15
C ALA A 452 -7.73 31.96 -7.83
N ASP A 453 -7.03 31.02 -8.48
CA ASP A 453 -5.85 31.39 -9.24
C ASP A 453 -6.24 32.11 -10.54
N THR A 454 -5.89 33.39 -10.64
CA THR A 454 -6.14 34.27 -11.79
C THR A 454 -4.92 34.40 -12.71
N SER A 455 -3.80 33.72 -12.43
CA SER A 455 -2.63 33.71 -13.31
C SER A 455 -2.94 33.00 -14.63
N ASP A 456 -2.38 33.45 -15.74
CA ASP A 456 -2.54 32.78 -17.04
C ASP A 456 -1.56 31.61 -17.15
N SER A 457 -1.76 30.59 -16.30
CA SER A 457 -0.90 29.41 -16.18
C SER A 457 -1.70 28.10 -16.31
N PRO A 458 -1.11 27.01 -16.85
CA PRO A 458 -1.82 25.74 -17.02
C PRO A 458 -2.26 25.11 -15.69
N THR A 459 -1.47 25.33 -14.64
CA THR A 459 -1.79 24.93 -13.26
C THR A 459 -3.03 25.65 -12.73
N ALA A 460 -3.22 26.93 -13.08
CA ALA A 460 -4.40 27.70 -12.73
C ALA A 460 -5.63 27.27 -13.54
N GLU A 461 -5.48 26.98 -14.84
CA GLU A 461 -6.58 26.44 -15.66
C GLU A 461 -7.10 25.11 -15.10
N ARG A 462 -6.21 24.18 -14.75
CA ARG A 462 -6.59 22.92 -14.07
C ARG A 462 -7.32 23.16 -12.74
N SER A 463 -6.89 24.14 -11.92
CA SER A 463 -7.63 24.52 -10.71
C SER A 463 -9.01 25.13 -11.01
N ARG A 464 -9.16 25.94 -12.07
CA ARG A 464 -10.46 26.48 -12.50
C ARG A 464 -11.41 25.36 -12.93
N LEU A 465 -10.93 24.35 -13.65
CA LEU A 465 -11.72 23.17 -14.03
C LEU A 465 -12.25 22.42 -12.80
N ILE A 466 -11.37 22.09 -11.84
CA ILE A 466 -11.78 21.43 -10.58
C ILE A 466 -12.83 22.29 -9.85
N ARG A 467 -12.64 23.62 -9.76
CA ARG A 467 -13.64 24.54 -9.19
C ARG A 467 -14.98 24.51 -9.95
N ARG A 468 -14.97 24.50 -11.30
CA ARG A 468 -16.19 24.43 -12.13
C ARG A 468 -17.01 23.15 -11.87
N ARG A 469 -16.36 22.01 -11.58
CA ARG A 469 -17.06 20.77 -11.20
C ARG A 469 -17.93 20.94 -9.95
N PHE A 470 -17.50 21.73 -8.97
CA PHE A 470 -18.31 22.07 -7.80
C PHE A 470 -19.29 23.23 -8.05
N GLN A 471 -18.88 24.28 -8.79
CA GLN A 471 -19.63 25.54 -8.97
C GLN A 471 -20.80 25.48 -9.98
N SER A 472 -20.83 24.50 -10.88
CA SER A 472 -21.99 24.30 -11.77
C SER A 472 -23.26 23.96 -10.96
N ARG A 473 -24.43 23.84 -11.62
CA ARG A 473 -25.63 23.25 -10.99
C ARG A 473 -25.41 21.74 -10.84
N SER A 474 -24.50 21.37 -9.94
CA SER A 474 -23.64 20.18 -10.03
C SER A 474 -24.32 18.87 -9.63
N ASN A 475 -25.64 18.79 -9.73
CA ASN A 475 -26.46 17.57 -9.75
C ASN A 475 -26.19 16.68 -11.00
N MET A 476 -25.01 16.80 -11.61
CA MET A 476 -24.54 16.03 -12.78
C MET A 476 -23.17 15.36 -12.54
N LEU A 477 -22.50 15.64 -11.41
CA LEU A 477 -21.29 14.96 -10.96
C LEU A 477 -21.44 14.47 -9.51
N GLY A 478 -21.08 13.22 -9.24
CA GLY A 478 -20.82 12.75 -7.87
C GLY A 478 -19.42 13.16 -7.41
N HIS A 479 -19.33 13.91 -6.31
CA HIS A 479 -18.07 14.49 -5.80
C HIS A 479 -17.39 13.64 -4.73
N VAL A 480 -18.18 12.87 -3.98
CA VAL A 480 -17.70 11.88 -3.01
C VAL A 480 -18.38 10.55 -3.28
N GLU A 481 -17.56 9.51 -3.33
CA GLU A 481 -17.97 8.10 -3.39
C GLU A 481 -18.14 7.55 -1.97
N PHE A 482 -19.14 6.69 -1.80
CA PHE A 482 -19.38 5.90 -0.60
C PHE A 482 -19.49 4.42 -0.98
N ILE A 483 -18.80 3.56 -0.23
CA ILE A 483 -18.89 2.10 -0.37
C ILE A 483 -19.11 1.51 1.02
N PHE A 484 -20.21 0.78 1.22
CA PHE A 484 -20.41 -0.02 2.45
C PHE A 484 -20.22 -1.50 2.14
N ASP A 485 -19.31 -2.16 2.84
CA ASP A 485 -19.17 -3.61 2.81
C ASP A 485 -18.99 -4.21 4.21
N LEU A 486 -19.13 -5.54 4.30
CA LEU A 486 -18.73 -6.29 5.48
C LEU A 486 -17.20 -6.42 5.55
N GLY A 487 -16.70 -6.65 6.75
CA GLY A 487 -15.28 -6.73 7.07
C GLY A 487 -14.72 -5.46 7.69
N ASN A 488 -13.56 -5.59 8.33
CA ASN A 488 -12.77 -4.47 8.82
C ASN A 488 -11.75 -3.98 7.76
N TRP A 489 -12.05 -2.82 7.17
CA TRP A 489 -11.22 -2.09 6.20
C TRP A 489 -10.53 -0.86 6.84
N GLY A 490 -10.42 -0.83 8.17
CA GLY A 490 -9.78 0.24 8.93
C GLY A 490 -8.28 0.38 8.60
N ILE A 491 -7.75 1.59 8.81
CA ILE A 491 -6.34 1.86 8.54
C ILE A 491 -5.39 1.23 9.57
N ASP A 492 -5.88 0.92 10.77
CA ASP A 492 -5.10 0.34 11.87
C ASP A 492 -4.51 -1.03 11.48
N LYS A 493 -3.30 -1.32 11.97
CA LYS A 493 -2.55 -2.55 11.71
C LYS A 493 -1.99 -3.08 13.04
N PRO A 494 -2.36 -4.29 13.49
CA PRO A 494 -3.42 -5.15 12.92
C PRO A 494 -4.80 -4.45 12.91
N PRO A 495 -5.72 -4.82 12.00
CA PRO A 495 -7.09 -4.31 12.04
C PRO A 495 -7.75 -4.65 13.38
N LEU A 496 -8.63 -3.78 13.89
CA LEU A 496 -9.37 -4.04 15.12
C LEU A 496 -10.15 -5.37 15.03
N THR A 497 -9.81 -6.31 15.90
CA THR A 497 -10.50 -7.60 16.08
C THR A 497 -10.83 -7.81 17.55
N SER A 498 -11.87 -8.60 17.82
CA SER A 498 -12.28 -8.97 19.18
C SER A 498 -13.11 -10.25 19.11
N ASP A 499 -12.95 -11.15 20.07
CA ASP A 499 -13.61 -12.46 20.05
C ASP A 499 -15.13 -12.35 19.94
N GLY A 500 -15.71 -13.14 19.04
CA GLY A 500 -17.16 -13.15 18.76
C GLY A 500 -17.69 -11.91 18.03
N LYS A 501 -16.87 -10.90 17.74
CA LYS A 501 -17.26 -9.70 16.98
C LYS A 501 -16.92 -9.83 15.50
N LYS A 502 -17.76 -9.22 14.66
CA LYS A 502 -17.54 -9.05 13.22
C LYS A 502 -17.78 -7.60 12.84
N TYR A 503 -17.12 -7.13 11.79
CA TYR A 503 -17.12 -5.71 11.43
C TYR A 503 -17.77 -5.44 10.07
N GLY A 504 -18.12 -4.19 9.85
CA GLY A 504 -18.48 -3.63 8.56
C GLY A 504 -17.83 -2.26 8.42
N SER A 505 -17.62 -1.82 7.18
CA SER A 505 -16.85 -0.61 6.88
C SER A 505 -17.56 0.25 5.86
N LEU A 506 -17.64 1.57 6.14
CA LEU A 506 -18.05 2.59 5.17
C LEU A 506 -16.82 3.39 4.73
N LEU A 507 -16.42 3.20 3.48
CA LEU A 507 -15.40 4.01 2.83
C LEU A 507 -16.05 5.29 2.29
N GLN A 508 -15.33 6.40 2.41
CA GLN A 508 -15.65 7.71 1.85
C GLN A 508 -14.47 8.18 0.99
N ILE A 509 -14.65 8.37 -0.32
CA ILE A 509 -13.56 8.69 -1.24
C ILE A 509 -13.84 9.99 -2.01
N LEU A 510 -12.99 11.01 -1.83
CA LEU A 510 -13.09 12.29 -2.53
C LEU A 510 -12.53 12.18 -3.95
N GLN A 511 -13.40 12.41 -4.94
CA GLN A 511 -13.15 12.16 -6.38
C GLN A 511 -12.50 13.34 -7.13
N TYR A 512 -12.59 14.55 -6.57
CA TYR A 512 -12.09 15.79 -7.20
C TYR A 512 -11.18 16.56 -6.25
N PRO A 513 -9.98 16.03 -5.94
CA PRO A 513 -9.06 16.65 -5.00
C PRO A 513 -8.47 17.98 -5.49
N PHE A 514 -8.56 19.00 -4.65
CA PHE A 514 -7.87 20.29 -4.77
C PHE A 514 -6.40 20.22 -4.37
N SER A 515 -6.02 19.33 -3.43
CA SER A 515 -4.60 19.08 -3.13
C SER A 515 -3.90 18.48 -4.34
N LYS A 516 -2.71 19.01 -4.64
CA LYS A 516 -1.80 18.55 -5.69
C LYS A 516 -0.46 18.23 -5.04
N GLY A 517 0.14 17.12 -5.45
CA GLY A 517 1.40 16.63 -4.92
C GLY A 517 2.50 16.52 -5.96
N SER A 518 3.52 15.73 -5.68
CA SER A 518 4.57 15.37 -6.62
C SER A 518 5.16 13.97 -6.35
N VAL A 519 5.87 13.46 -7.36
CA VAL A 519 6.72 12.26 -7.27
C VAL A 519 8.03 12.64 -7.93
N HIS A 520 9.13 12.66 -7.16
CA HIS A 520 10.46 13.06 -7.63
C HIS A 520 11.55 12.15 -7.07
N ILE A 521 12.61 11.91 -7.85
CA ILE A 521 13.86 11.36 -7.32
C ILE A 521 14.55 12.35 -6.39
N GLN A 522 15.16 11.82 -5.33
CA GLN A 522 16.05 12.52 -4.42
C GLN A 522 17.46 11.94 -4.50
N PRO A 523 18.51 12.76 -4.34
CA PRO A 523 19.88 12.27 -4.26
C PRO A 523 20.03 11.14 -3.23
N PRO A 524 20.96 10.18 -3.45
CA PRO A 524 21.40 9.25 -2.42
C PRO A 524 21.76 9.97 -1.11
N VAL A 525 21.44 9.35 0.02
CA VAL A 525 21.72 9.88 1.36
C VAL A 525 22.66 8.91 2.06
N GLY A 526 23.96 9.19 1.97
CA GLY A 526 25.04 8.30 2.40
C GLY A 526 25.39 7.23 1.35
N ASP A 527 26.54 6.60 1.53
CA ASP A 527 27.14 5.70 0.53
C ASP A 527 26.49 4.30 0.46
N SER A 528 25.56 3.99 1.37
CA SER A 528 24.99 2.63 1.53
C SER A 528 23.92 2.25 0.49
N ASN A 529 23.46 3.18 -0.35
CA ASN A 529 22.60 2.86 -1.50
C ASN A 529 22.84 3.84 -2.65
N PRO A 530 23.47 3.42 -3.77
CA PRO A 530 23.80 4.32 -4.88
C PRO A 530 22.61 4.72 -5.74
N ARG A 531 21.42 4.11 -5.56
CA ARG A 531 20.21 4.44 -6.34
C ARG A 531 19.43 5.61 -5.70
N PRO A 532 19.03 6.64 -6.47
CA PRO A 532 18.18 7.72 -5.98
C PRO A 532 16.89 7.24 -5.29
N ARG A 533 16.57 7.81 -4.12
CA ARG A 533 15.33 7.50 -3.39
C ARG A 533 14.15 8.21 -4.05
N LEU A 534 12.97 7.60 -4.04
CA LEU A 534 11.76 8.23 -4.58
C LEU A 534 10.97 8.95 -3.47
N ALA A 535 10.76 10.26 -3.62
CA ALA A 535 9.91 11.05 -2.75
C ALA A 535 8.51 11.16 -3.33
N ILE A 536 7.54 10.51 -2.70
CA ILE A 536 6.13 10.57 -3.04
C ILE A 536 5.43 11.50 -2.04
N ASP A 537 5.06 12.70 -2.47
CA ASP A 537 4.37 13.70 -1.62
C ASP A 537 3.01 14.08 -2.23
N PRO A 538 1.90 13.39 -1.89
CA PRO A 538 0.57 13.74 -2.41
C PRO A 538 -0.05 14.98 -1.75
N GLN A 539 0.61 15.61 -0.78
CA GLN A 539 0.17 16.77 -0.01
C GLN A 539 -1.31 16.68 0.44
N TYR A 540 -1.68 15.58 1.09
CA TYR A 540 -3.08 15.35 1.47
C TYR A 540 -3.62 16.41 2.45
N PHE A 541 -4.67 17.12 2.04
CA PHE A 541 -5.21 18.34 2.68
C PHE A 541 -4.26 19.57 2.66
N GLY A 542 -3.12 19.46 1.96
CA GLY A 542 -2.12 20.49 1.77
C GLY A 542 -2.19 21.23 0.44
N GLY A 543 -1.30 22.21 0.28
CA GLY A 543 -1.30 23.15 -0.85
C GLY A 543 -2.33 24.28 -0.69
N ARG A 544 -2.32 25.24 -1.65
CA ARG A 544 -3.16 26.46 -1.64
C ARG A 544 -4.65 26.19 -1.41
N GLU A 545 -5.17 25.12 -2.00
CA GLU A 545 -6.60 24.83 -2.08
C GLU A 545 -6.99 23.55 -1.30
N GLY A 546 -6.02 22.81 -0.73
CA GLY A 546 -6.24 21.49 -0.11
C GLY A 546 -7.07 21.46 1.17
N HIS A 547 -7.22 22.59 1.86
CA HIS A 547 -8.12 22.67 3.00
C HIS A 547 -9.60 22.54 2.58
N LEU A 548 -9.91 22.78 1.30
CA LEU A 548 -11.23 22.51 0.73
C LEU A 548 -11.53 21.01 0.68
N ASP A 549 -10.54 20.16 0.40
CA ASP A 549 -10.69 18.69 0.46
C ASP A 549 -11.15 18.25 1.86
N LEU A 550 -10.59 18.85 2.92
CA LEU A 550 -10.96 18.55 4.31
C LEU A 550 -12.35 19.06 4.65
N GLU A 551 -12.70 20.29 4.26
CA GLU A 551 -14.03 20.87 4.51
C GLU A 551 -15.14 20.13 3.73
N ILE A 552 -14.84 19.59 2.54
CA ILE A 552 -15.77 18.73 1.78
C ILE A 552 -15.88 17.36 2.46
N ALA A 553 -14.77 16.74 2.85
CA ALA A 553 -14.76 15.45 3.55
C ALA A 553 -15.49 15.49 4.90
N LEU A 554 -15.38 16.59 5.65
CA LEU A 554 -16.12 16.86 6.88
C LEU A 554 -17.64 16.80 6.66
N ARG A 555 -18.14 17.53 5.65
CA ARG A 555 -19.58 17.62 5.37
C ARG A 555 -20.12 16.35 4.71
N ALA A 556 -19.28 15.64 3.95
CA ALA A 556 -19.59 14.30 3.46
C ALA A 556 -19.71 13.30 4.61
N HIS A 557 -18.90 13.42 5.66
CA HIS A 557 -18.98 12.53 6.83
C HIS A 557 -20.28 12.78 7.63
N ARG A 558 -20.73 14.04 7.76
CA ARG A 558 -22.08 14.39 8.27
C ARG A 558 -23.26 13.93 7.37
N PHE A 559 -22.96 13.30 6.23
CA PHE A 559 -23.91 12.54 5.41
C PHE A 559 -23.69 11.03 5.55
N ALA A 560 -22.45 10.56 5.68
CA ALA A 560 -22.09 9.19 6.04
C ALA A 560 -22.80 8.74 7.33
N GLU A 561 -22.80 9.59 8.36
CA GLU A 561 -23.56 9.43 9.62
C GLU A 561 -25.04 9.06 9.38
N LYS A 562 -25.65 9.56 8.30
CA LYS A 562 -27.03 9.29 7.92
C LYS A 562 -27.16 7.99 7.14
N ILE A 563 -26.16 7.60 6.36
CA ILE A 563 -26.10 6.30 5.65
C ILE A 563 -26.15 5.16 6.66
N TRP A 564 -25.26 5.14 7.66
CA TRP A 564 -25.24 4.04 8.64
C TRP A 564 -26.38 4.09 9.65
N SER A 565 -27.00 5.26 9.86
CA SER A 565 -28.19 5.40 10.72
C SER A 565 -29.53 5.15 9.99
N ALA A 566 -29.53 5.03 8.66
CA ALA A 566 -30.74 4.84 7.87
C ALA A 566 -31.15 3.37 7.77
N GLN A 567 -32.46 3.11 7.80
CA GLN A 567 -33.02 1.81 7.50
C GLN A 567 -33.07 1.56 5.98
N PRO A 568 -32.87 0.32 5.50
CA PRO A 568 -32.66 -0.89 6.31
C PRO A 568 -31.21 -1.17 6.76
N LEU A 569 -30.17 -0.45 6.31
CA LEU A 569 -28.77 -0.75 6.68
C LEU A 569 -28.52 -0.75 8.20
N ALA A 570 -29.12 0.20 8.92
CA ALA A 570 -29.03 0.28 10.38
C ALA A 570 -29.53 -0.98 11.12
N SER A 571 -30.28 -1.89 10.48
CA SER A 571 -30.71 -3.16 11.09
C SER A 571 -29.57 -4.18 11.28
N ILE A 572 -28.46 -4.07 10.55
CA ILE A 572 -27.31 -4.97 10.69
C ILE A 572 -26.15 -4.39 11.51
N ILE A 573 -26.21 -3.11 11.87
CA ILE A 573 -25.18 -2.42 12.66
C ILE A 573 -25.52 -2.52 14.14
N ARG A 574 -24.54 -2.93 14.96
CA ARG A 574 -24.66 -3.05 16.41
C ARG A 574 -24.09 -1.84 17.13
N ALA A 575 -22.91 -1.38 16.72
CA ALA A 575 -22.25 -0.22 17.30
C ALA A 575 -21.34 0.48 16.28
N GLN A 576 -21.14 1.78 16.46
CA GLN A 576 -20.12 2.57 15.77
C GLN A 576 -18.79 2.41 16.53
N VAL A 577 -17.71 2.03 15.83
CA VAL A 577 -16.39 1.74 16.43
C VAL A 577 -15.37 2.82 16.09
N GLN A 578 -15.32 3.25 14.82
CA GLN A 578 -14.52 4.38 14.37
C GLN A 578 -15.29 5.23 13.34
N PRO A 579 -15.38 6.57 13.48
CA PRO A 579 -14.97 7.34 14.66
C PRO A 579 -15.78 6.97 15.89
N SER A 580 -15.23 7.16 17.10
CA SER A 580 -16.02 7.11 18.32
C SER A 580 -16.97 8.32 18.42
N LEU A 581 -17.99 8.26 19.29
CA LEU A 581 -18.94 9.37 19.47
C LEU A 581 -18.25 10.69 19.87
N ALA A 582 -17.18 10.62 20.67
CA ALA A 582 -16.37 11.78 21.03
C ALA A 582 -15.69 12.42 19.81
N GLU A 583 -15.16 11.60 18.90
CA GLU A 583 -14.50 12.04 17.67
C GLU A 583 -15.48 12.60 16.62
N THR A 584 -16.78 12.34 16.77
CA THR A 584 -17.84 13.02 16.02
C THR A 584 -18.44 14.25 16.74
N GLY A 585 -18.06 14.50 17.99
CA GLY A 585 -18.74 15.41 18.91
C GLY A 585 -18.86 16.85 18.40
N THR A 586 -17.74 17.42 17.95
CA THR A 586 -17.71 18.69 17.20
C THR A 586 -17.08 18.51 15.82
N ASP A 587 -17.19 19.54 14.99
CA ASP A 587 -16.53 19.55 13.68
C ASP A 587 -15.00 19.63 13.77
N GLU A 588 -14.39 20.09 14.89
CA GLU A 588 -12.92 20.07 15.01
C GLU A 588 -12.39 18.72 15.52
N ASP A 589 -13.15 18.02 16.37
CA ASP A 589 -12.87 16.62 16.71
C ASP A 589 -12.89 15.78 15.43
N LEU A 590 -13.90 16.00 14.59
CA LEU A 590 -14.06 15.28 13.32
C LEU A 590 -13.00 15.68 12.28
N ARG A 591 -12.58 16.96 12.20
CA ARG A 591 -11.39 17.34 11.39
C ARG A 591 -10.13 16.66 11.89
N SER A 592 -9.95 16.54 13.20
CA SER A 592 -8.78 15.91 13.82
C SER A 592 -8.77 14.40 13.54
N TRP A 593 -9.92 13.74 13.66
CA TRP A 593 -10.10 12.35 13.24
C TRP A 593 -9.81 12.17 11.74
N LEU A 594 -10.41 12.98 10.86
CA LEU A 594 -10.18 12.94 9.41
C LEU A 594 -8.69 13.07 9.04
N ARG A 595 -7.94 13.98 9.67
CA ARG A 595 -6.48 14.10 9.49
C ARG A 595 -5.72 12.86 9.97
N ARG A 596 -6.22 12.17 11.01
CA ARG A 596 -5.64 10.94 11.57
C ARG A 596 -5.96 9.68 10.76
N VAL A 597 -7.10 9.61 10.08
CA VAL A 597 -7.53 8.39 9.34
C VAL A 597 -7.44 8.47 7.83
N ALA A 598 -7.37 9.67 7.21
CA ALA A 598 -7.32 9.78 5.76
C ALA A 598 -6.12 9.01 5.15
N THR A 599 -6.36 8.37 4.02
CA THR A 599 -5.41 7.50 3.31
C THR A 599 -5.60 7.60 1.79
N THR A 600 -4.85 6.81 1.03
CA THR A 600 -4.97 6.70 -0.42
C THR A 600 -6.11 5.74 -0.82
N ASP A 601 -6.77 5.99 -1.96
CA ASP A 601 -7.59 4.99 -2.67
C ASP A 601 -6.77 4.24 -3.75
N TRP A 602 -5.46 4.49 -3.78
CA TRP A 602 -4.49 3.98 -4.74
C TRP A 602 -4.69 4.41 -6.21
N HIS A 603 -5.42 5.50 -6.49
CA HIS A 603 -5.59 6.07 -7.85
C HIS A 603 -4.77 7.36 -8.17
N PRO A 604 -3.43 7.29 -8.34
CA PRO A 604 -2.60 8.45 -8.69
C PRO A 604 -2.58 8.71 -10.19
N VAL A 605 -2.59 9.98 -10.58
CA VAL A 605 -2.51 10.46 -11.97
C VAL A 605 -1.67 11.74 -12.08
N GLY A 606 -1.42 12.22 -13.30
CA GLY A 606 -0.91 13.57 -13.59
C GLY A 606 0.61 13.74 -13.60
N THR A 607 1.39 12.80 -13.07
CA THR A 607 2.87 12.90 -13.01
C THR A 607 3.55 13.03 -14.36
N CYS A 608 2.94 12.50 -15.42
CA CYS A 608 3.37 12.68 -16.81
C CYS A 608 2.24 13.28 -17.66
N ALA A 609 1.42 14.16 -17.08
CA ALA A 609 0.19 14.70 -17.66
C ALA A 609 0.32 15.15 -19.12
N MET A 610 -0.74 14.93 -19.91
CA MET A 610 -0.88 15.56 -21.22
C MET A 610 -0.86 17.09 -21.10
N GLY A 611 -0.05 17.73 -21.95
CA GLY A 611 0.21 19.18 -21.91
C GLY A 611 -0.94 20.06 -22.38
N GLY A 612 -1.80 19.53 -23.25
CA GLY A 612 -2.94 20.26 -23.80
C GLY A 612 -2.54 21.51 -24.59
N SER A 613 -3.39 22.55 -24.49
CA SER A 613 -3.21 23.86 -25.13
C SER A 613 -1.85 24.53 -24.84
N ALA A 614 -1.26 24.24 -23.69
CA ALA A 614 0.00 24.81 -23.21
C ALA A 614 1.26 24.00 -23.58
N GLY A 615 1.11 22.86 -24.24
CA GLY A 615 2.24 22.02 -24.65
C GLY A 615 3.13 21.60 -23.47
N SER A 616 4.45 21.66 -23.66
CA SER A 616 5.45 21.33 -22.63
C SER A 616 5.45 22.26 -21.41
N ALA A 617 4.81 23.44 -21.47
CA ALA A 617 4.59 24.28 -20.29
C ALA A 617 3.40 23.78 -19.44
N GLY A 618 2.53 22.94 -20.00
CA GLY A 618 1.40 22.33 -19.32
C GLY A 618 1.62 20.90 -18.84
N GLY A 619 2.56 20.14 -19.41
CA GLY A 619 2.71 18.72 -19.10
C GLY A 619 3.89 18.06 -19.82
N VAL A 620 3.99 16.74 -19.66
CA VAL A 620 5.13 15.93 -20.10
C VAL A 620 4.91 15.34 -21.50
N VAL A 621 3.66 15.08 -21.90
CA VAL A 621 3.34 14.42 -23.19
C VAL A 621 2.34 15.17 -24.06
N ASP A 622 2.42 14.98 -25.39
CA ASP A 622 1.42 15.46 -26.36
C ASP A 622 0.08 14.69 -26.29
N GLU A 623 -0.94 15.12 -27.04
CA GLU A 623 -2.25 14.45 -27.09
C GLU A 623 -2.18 13.06 -27.73
N ARG A 624 -1.03 12.71 -28.32
CA ARG A 624 -0.66 11.38 -28.84
C ARG A 624 0.31 10.66 -27.91
N LEU A 625 0.56 11.20 -26.72
CA LEU A 625 1.34 10.62 -25.63
C LEU A 625 2.85 10.50 -25.88
N ARG A 626 3.41 11.28 -26.80
CA ARG A 626 4.87 11.42 -26.96
C ARG A 626 5.43 12.40 -25.95
N VAL A 627 6.58 12.07 -25.38
CA VAL A 627 7.29 12.98 -24.46
C VAL A 627 7.77 14.21 -25.22
N TYR A 628 7.45 15.41 -24.72
CA TYR A 628 7.92 16.65 -25.34
C TYR A 628 9.45 16.71 -25.30
N GLY A 629 10.07 17.15 -26.41
CA GLY A 629 11.52 17.24 -26.54
C GLY A 629 12.23 15.94 -26.94
N VAL A 630 11.57 14.76 -26.85
CA VAL A 630 12.19 13.45 -27.10
C VAL A 630 11.48 12.67 -28.22
N LYS A 631 12.19 12.47 -29.33
CA LYS A 631 11.77 11.61 -30.46
C LYS A 631 11.78 10.14 -30.03
N GLY A 632 10.77 9.37 -30.45
CA GLY A 632 10.73 7.92 -30.19
C GLY A 632 10.43 7.53 -28.73
N LEU A 633 9.93 8.44 -27.89
CA LEU A 633 9.55 8.13 -26.51
C LEU A 633 8.08 8.45 -26.26
N ARG A 634 7.36 7.54 -25.59
CA ARG A 634 5.98 7.73 -25.10
C ARG A 634 5.84 7.35 -23.63
N VAL A 635 4.81 7.88 -22.99
CA VAL A 635 4.27 7.36 -21.73
C VAL A 635 2.83 6.90 -21.97
N VAL A 636 2.50 5.66 -21.60
CA VAL A 636 1.20 5.04 -21.83
C VAL A 636 0.78 4.29 -20.56
N ASP A 637 0.27 5.04 -19.58
CA ASP A 637 -0.34 4.51 -18.35
C ASP A 637 -1.28 5.56 -17.70
N ALA A 638 -1.41 5.59 -16.37
CA ALA A 638 -2.27 6.52 -15.64
C ALA A 638 -1.62 7.91 -15.37
N SER A 639 -0.30 8.01 -15.45
CA SER A 639 0.48 9.26 -15.27
C SER A 639 0.03 10.38 -16.21
N VAL A 640 -0.44 10.04 -17.42
CA VAL A 640 -0.75 11.00 -18.49
C VAL A 640 -2.10 11.70 -18.32
N MET A 641 -2.96 11.26 -17.41
CA MET A 641 -4.28 11.87 -17.22
C MET A 641 -4.11 13.27 -16.59
N PRO A 642 -4.51 14.37 -17.26
CA PRO A 642 -4.15 15.73 -16.84
C PRO A 642 -5.04 16.29 -15.71
N LEU A 643 -6.13 15.59 -15.39
CA LEU A 643 -7.01 15.82 -14.25
C LEU A 643 -7.52 14.47 -13.75
N GLN A 644 -7.77 14.38 -12.45
CA GLN A 644 -8.42 13.22 -11.85
C GLN A 644 -9.86 13.05 -12.33
N ILE A 645 -10.37 11.82 -12.23
CA ILE A 645 -11.72 11.44 -12.68
C ILE A 645 -12.52 10.76 -11.57
N SER A 646 -13.84 10.79 -11.69
CA SER A 646 -14.76 10.14 -10.76
C SER A 646 -14.99 8.65 -11.04
N ALA A 647 -13.90 7.86 -11.07
CA ALA A 647 -13.95 6.41 -11.21
C ALA A 647 -12.67 5.71 -10.76
N HIS A 648 -12.79 4.40 -10.51
CA HIS A 648 -11.67 3.49 -10.35
C HIS A 648 -10.94 3.40 -11.70
N LEU A 649 -9.61 3.52 -11.69
CA LEU A 649 -8.87 3.84 -12.93
C LEU A 649 -8.82 2.67 -13.94
N GLN A 650 -9.20 1.45 -13.58
CA GLN A 650 -8.93 0.25 -14.37
C GLN A 650 -9.49 0.31 -15.81
N ALA A 651 -10.77 0.65 -16.00
CA ALA A 651 -11.38 0.76 -17.34
C ALA A 651 -10.72 1.89 -18.16
N THR A 652 -10.43 3.01 -17.49
CA THR A 652 -9.77 4.20 -18.03
C THR A 652 -8.33 3.93 -18.48
N VAL A 653 -7.64 2.98 -17.85
CA VAL A 653 -6.29 2.53 -18.29
C VAL A 653 -6.40 1.45 -19.37
N ASN A 654 -7.28 0.45 -19.20
CA ASN A 654 -7.44 -0.69 -20.12
C ASN A 654 -7.98 -0.33 -21.51
N ARG A 655 -8.65 0.82 -21.70
CA ARG A 655 -9.16 1.27 -23.02
C ARG A 655 -8.10 1.24 -24.14
N GLY A 656 -6.81 1.27 -23.78
CA GLY A 656 -5.68 1.12 -24.69
C GLY A 656 -5.43 2.42 -25.46
N GLN A 657 -4.33 3.10 -25.15
CA GLN A 657 -4.12 4.50 -25.56
C GLN A 657 -3.61 4.64 -27.03
N CYS A 658 -4.05 3.72 -27.90
CA CYS A 658 -3.90 3.79 -29.35
C CYS A 658 -4.82 4.88 -29.94
N THR A 659 -4.45 6.14 -29.73
CA THR A 659 -5.08 7.27 -30.43
C THR A 659 -5.04 7.04 -31.95
N LYS A 660 -6.02 7.59 -32.69
CA LYS A 660 -6.27 7.31 -34.13
C LYS A 660 -5.05 7.47 -35.06
N ALA A 661 -3.98 8.11 -34.60
CA ALA A 661 -2.84 8.54 -35.39
C ALA A 661 -1.71 7.51 -35.58
N GLN A 662 -1.87 6.25 -35.16
CA GLN A 662 -0.99 5.14 -35.62
C GLN A 662 -1.39 4.58 -37.01
N ARG A 663 -2.65 4.77 -37.47
CA ARG A 663 -3.15 4.28 -38.77
C ARG A 663 -2.72 5.09 -40.02
N ARG A 664 -1.80 6.06 -39.90
CA ARG A 664 -1.46 7.00 -41.00
C ARG A 664 -0.04 6.88 -41.59
N ASN A 665 0.76 5.90 -41.17
CA ASN A 665 2.11 5.64 -41.71
C ASN A 665 2.27 4.23 -42.34
N THR A 666 1.17 3.57 -42.74
CA THR A 666 1.18 2.33 -43.54
C THR A 666 0.32 2.50 -44.79
N VAL A 667 0.80 1.94 -45.90
CA VAL A 667 0.26 2.17 -47.25
C VAL A 667 -0.85 1.17 -47.60
N ASN A 668 -1.92 1.71 -48.21
CA ASN A 668 -3.00 1.08 -48.98
C ASN A 668 -3.19 -0.45 -48.97
N ALA A 669 -4.30 -0.86 -48.35
CA ALA A 669 -5.45 -1.53 -48.98
C ALA A 669 -5.28 -2.86 -49.76
N SER A 670 -5.91 -3.91 -49.22
CA SER A 670 -6.88 -4.80 -49.89
C SER A 670 -7.48 -5.76 -48.82
N LEU A 671 -8.70 -6.31 -48.91
CA LEU A 671 -9.78 -6.23 -49.91
C LEU A 671 -11.10 -5.78 -49.26
N GLU A 672 -12.01 -5.25 -50.08
CA GLU A 672 -13.44 -5.03 -49.78
C GLU A 672 -14.26 -5.41 -51.04
N PRO A 673 -15.54 -5.77 -50.90
CA PRO A 673 -16.55 -5.24 -51.81
C PRO A 673 -17.79 -4.74 -51.00
N VAL A 674 -18.52 -3.67 -51.36
CA VAL A 674 -19.05 -3.31 -52.69
C VAL A 674 -19.30 -1.77 -52.80
N MET A 675 -18.72 -1.12 -53.83
CA MET A 675 -19.23 0.02 -54.68
C MET A 675 -19.99 1.21 -54.02
N ARG A 676 -19.86 2.49 -54.40
CA ARG A 676 -19.12 3.31 -55.41
C ARG A 676 -19.10 4.77 -54.82
N VAL A 677 -18.25 5.73 -55.21
CA VAL A 677 -18.22 6.46 -56.50
C VAL A 677 -16.89 7.25 -56.63
N LEU A 678 -16.15 6.96 -57.70
CA LEU A 678 -15.30 7.84 -58.56
C LEU A 678 -14.38 8.97 -57.99
N ARG A 679 -13.10 8.85 -58.42
CA ARG A 679 -12.15 9.88 -58.91
C ARG A 679 -11.17 10.61 -57.96
N THR A 680 -9.90 10.24 -58.16
CA THR A 680 -8.61 10.92 -57.91
C THR A 680 -8.35 12.10 -58.89
N PRO A 681 -7.22 12.86 -58.87
CA PRO A 681 -6.01 12.78 -58.01
C PRO A 681 -5.48 14.12 -57.39
N ASN A 682 -4.55 13.97 -56.43
CA ASN A 682 -3.18 14.55 -56.29
C ASN A 682 -2.62 15.55 -57.36
N PRO A 683 -1.48 16.28 -57.13
CA PRO A 683 -0.47 16.19 -56.04
C PRO A 683 0.14 17.56 -55.54
N CYS A 684 1.32 17.50 -54.87
CA CYS A 684 2.37 18.54 -54.73
C CYS A 684 2.18 19.72 -53.75
N PHE A 685 3.22 20.41 -53.26
CA PHE A 685 4.58 20.03 -52.76
C PHE A 685 5.21 21.26 -52.04
N ASN A 686 6.17 21.03 -51.13
CA ASN A 686 7.27 21.93 -50.72
C ASN A 686 7.06 23.19 -49.83
N PHE A 687 8.05 23.35 -48.92
CA PHE A 687 8.74 24.57 -48.45
C PHE A 687 8.09 25.55 -47.43
N LEU A 688 8.58 25.42 -46.18
CA LEU A 688 9.46 26.36 -45.46
C LEU A 688 9.01 27.79 -45.03
N GLU A 689 9.78 28.29 -44.06
CA GLU A 689 9.91 29.66 -43.53
C GLU A 689 8.77 30.28 -42.67
N SER A 690 9.12 30.48 -41.39
CA SER A 690 8.74 31.65 -40.59
C SER A 690 9.96 32.59 -40.54
N PRO A 691 9.85 33.92 -40.37
CA PRO A 691 9.53 34.48 -39.04
C PRO A 691 8.78 35.85 -39.01
N TYR A 692 8.24 36.28 -37.85
CA TYR A 692 8.69 37.48 -37.09
C TYR A 692 7.84 37.81 -35.83
N PHE A 693 8.20 38.89 -35.13
CA PHE A 693 7.91 39.21 -33.73
C PHE A 693 6.81 40.28 -33.48
N SER A 694 5.95 40.03 -32.46
CA SER A 694 5.43 40.96 -31.43
C SER A 694 4.83 42.37 -31.75
N LYS A 695 3.72 42.74 -31.07
CA LYS A 695 3.72 43.84 -30.04
C LYS A 695 2.37 44.06 -29.28
N MET A 696 2.50 44.25 -27.97
CA MET A 696 1.82 45.21 -27.05
C MET A 696 0.30 45.52 -27.09
N ARG A 697 -0.37 45.08 -26.00
CA ARG A 697 -1.13 45.85 -24.96
C ARG A 697 -2.32 46.80 -25.29
N SER A 698 -3.44 46.47 -24.61
CA SER A 698 -4.26 47.30 -23.69
C SER A 698 -5.45 48.18 -24.14
N ASN A 699 -6.57 47.99 -23.41
CA ASN A 699 -7.62 48.93 -22.96
C ASN A 699 -8.26 49.91 -23.98
N GLN A 700 -9.59 49.91 -24.20
CA GLN A 700 -10.56 50.38 -23.19
C GLN A 700 -12.04 49.96 -23.42
N ILE A 701 -12.85 50.32 -22.43
CA ILE A 701 -14.30 50.10 -22.21
C ILE A 701 -15.20 50.91 -23.17
N GLN A 702 -16.30 50.32 -23.66
CA GLN A 702 -17.66 50.91 -23.55
C GLN A 702 -18.79 49.90 -23.85
N ARG A 703 -20.02 50.26 -23.45
CA ARG A 703 -21.25 49.45 -23.57
C ARG A 703 -22.18 50.04 -24.64
N GLN A 704 -22.91 49.18 -25.37
CA GLN A 704 -24.35 49.41 -25.63
C GLN A 704 -25.07 48.11 -26.08
N VAL A 705 -26.39 48.12 -25.89
CA VAL A 705 -27.40 47.05 -26.08
C VAL A 705 -28.71 47.83 -26.36
N PRO A 706 -29.57 47.52 -27.37
CA PRO A 706 -30.38 46.29 -27.35
C PRO A 706 -30.95 45.71 -28.67
N SER A 707 -31.74 44.64 -28.50
CA SER A 707 -32.88 44.16 -29.31
C SER A 707 -32.73 42.79 -30.01
N LEU A 708 -33.88 42.24 -30.43
CA LEU A 708 -34.24 40.81 -30.53
C LEU A 708 -35.20 40.60 -31.74
N PRO A 709 -35.35 39.38 -32.32
CA PRO A 709 -36.36 38.43 -31.80
C PRO A 709 -36.06 36.91 -31.98
N TYR A 710 -37.03 36.09 -31.53
CA TYR A 710 -37.07 34.62 -31.47
C TYR A 710 -37.99 33.99 -32.54
N TYR A 711 -37.93 32.65 -32.71
CA TYR A 711 -39.04 31.64 -32.84
C TYR A 711 -38.43 30.36 -33.48
N SER A 712 -38.20 29.22 -32.78
CA SER A 712 -39.14 28.15 -32.36
C SER A 712 -39.19 26.93 -33.31
N PRO A 713 -39.49 25.73 -32.77
CA PRO A 713 -40.72 25.04 -33.19
C PRO A 713 -41.54 24.42 -32.03
N CYS A 714 -42.61 23.69 -32.37
CA CYS A 714 -43.74 23.20 -31.53
C CYS A 714 -43.94 21.66 -31.76
N ARG A 715 -44.77 20.86 -31.07
CA ARG A 715 -45.57 20.92 -29.80
C ARG A 715 -46.14 19.52 -29.46
N CYS A 716 -46.28 19.19 -28.17
CA CYS A 716 -47.39 18.44 -27.52
C CYS A 716 -47.74 16.98 -27.98
N PRO A 717 -48.62 16.22 -27.26
CA PRO A 717 -49.35 16.54 -26.01
C PRO A 717 -49.19 15.52 -24.83
N PRO A 718 -49.41 15.96 -23.58
CA PRO A 718 -49.89 15.12 -22.46
C PRO A 718 -51.41 15.34 -22.23
N ALA A 719 -52.04 14.50 -21.39
CA ALA A 719 -53.48 14.62 -21.08
C ALA A 719 -53.83 14.45 -19.59
N LEU A 720 -54.79 15.30 -19.16
CA LEU A 720 -55.69 15.20 -17.99
C LEU A 720 -55.18 15.50 -16.56
N HIS A 721 -56.13 16.03 -15.78
CA HIS A 721 -56.04 16.55 -14.40
C HIS A 721 -56.85 15.69 -13.43
N TRP A 722 -56.58 15.81 -12.12
CA TRP A 722 -57.54 16.27 -11.08
C TRP A 722 -56.77 16.45 -9.75
N GLU A 723 -56.44 17.66 -9.31
CA GLU A 723 -57.25 18.53 -8.42
C GLU A 723 -57.74 17.92 -7.09
N SER A 724 -57.37 18.57 -5.98
CA SER A 724 -58.33 19.15 -5.02
C SER A 724 -57.60 20.17 -4.12
N THR A 725 -58.35 21.08 -3.49
CA THR A 725 -57.80 22.18 -2.69
C THR A 725 -58.63 22.43 -1.43
N THR A 726 -58.02 22.98 -0.37
CA THR A 726 -58.66 23.99 0.52
C THR A 726 -57.62 24.69 1.42
N ARG A 727 -58.09 25.54 2.35
CA ARG A 727 -57.63 26.94 2.48
C ARG A 727 -57.86 27.48 3.91
N LEU A 728 -57.48 28.76 4.15
CA LEU A 728 -57.78 29.62 5.33
C LEU A 728 -56.79 29.43 6.53
N ARG A 729 -56.48 30.44 7.37
CA ARG A 729 -56.77 31.91 7.34
C ARG A 729 -55.71 32.75 8.08
N ARG A 730 -55.76 34.09 7.87
CA ARG A 730 -54.93 35.17 8.48
C ARG A 730 -55.23 35.35 10.00
N LYS A 731 -54.43 36.00 10.85
CA LYS A 731 -54.06 37.46 10.88
C LYS A 731 -52.90 37.81 11.85
N ARG A 732 -52.40 39.06 11.79
CA ARG A 732 -51.34 39.70 12.64
C ARG A 732 -51.94 40.56 13.79
N PHE A 733 -51.14 41.06 14.74
CA PHE A 733 -51.07 42.50 15.13
C PHE A 733 -49.83 42.90 16.00
N SER A 734 -49.77 44.17 16.46
CA SER A 734 -48.66 44.97 17.06
C SER A 734 -49.26 46.31 17.61
N PRO A 735 -48.56 47.39 18.12
CA PRO A 735 -47.11 47.74 18.14
C PRO A 735 -46.50 48.58 19.33
N LYS A 736 -45.16 48.77 19.30
CA LYS A 736 -44.36 49.96 19.77
C LYS A 736 -44.16 50.28 21.29
N ALA A 737 -43.16 51.15 21.55
CA ALA A 737 -42.66 51.65 22.86
C ALA A 737 -42.67 53.21 22.91
N PRO A 738 -42.29 53.90 24.03
CA PRO A 738 -41.01 54.68 24.03
C PRO A 738 -40.34 55.06 25.40
N ARG A 739 -39.01 55.36 25.37
CA ARG A 739 -38.19 56.41 26.10
C ARG A 739 -38.29 56.61 27.65
N ALA A 740 -37.31 57.16 28.41
CA ALA A 740 -35.89 57.57 28.28
C ALA A 740 -35.27 57.72 29.72
N ILE A 741 -33.98 58.03 29.97
CA ILE A 741 -33.44 59.37 30.37
C ILE A 741 -31.94 59.27 30.83
N ARG A 742 -31.08 60.26 30.50
CA ARG A 742 -29.75 60.74 31.07
C ARG A 742 -28.64 59.73 31.50
N SER A 743 -27.30 59.91 31.40
CA SER A 743 -26.28 60.92 30.96
C SER A 743 -25.40 61.55 32.07
N VAL A 744 -24.09 61.78 31.76
CA VAL A 744 -23.04 62.52 32.54
C VAL A 744 -22.37 61.71 33.70
N SER A 745 -21.14 61.97 34.18
CA SER A 745 -19.77 61.97 33.57
C SER A 745 -18.69 62.44 34.60
N TYR A 746 -17.67 61.60 34.93
CA TYR A 746 -16.33 62.03 35.46
C TYR A 746 -16.31 62.81 36.82
N PRO A 747 -15.18 63.36 37.38
CA PRO A 747 -13.73 63.03 37.34
C PRO A 747 -12.92 63.17 38.70
N TRP A 748 -11.57 62.97 38.64
CA TRP A 748 -10.46 63.36 39.60
C TRP A 748 -10.40 62.76 41.06
N ASN A 749 -9.29 62.80 41.84
CA ASN A 749 -7.84 62.53 41.63
C ASN A 749 -7.04 62.63 43.00
N LEU A 750 -5.73 62.27 43.00
CA LEU A 750 -4.59 62.75 43.85
C LEU A 750 -4.18 62.09 45.20
N ARG A 751 -2.95 61.51 45.19
CA ARG A 751 -1.84 61.56 46.22
C ARG A 751 -2.00 60.71 47.52
N GLN A 752 -0.93 60.33 48.26
CA GLN A 752 0.46 60.82 48.32
C GLN A 752 1.51 59.80 48.86
N ALA A 753 2.77 59.82 48.36
CA ALA A 753 4.04 59.37 49.00
C ALA A 753 4.23 57.85 49.35
N LYS A 754 5.46 57.26 49.45
CA LYS A 754 6.87 57.68 49.17
C LYS A 754 7.78 56.43 49.05
N ALA A 755 8.94 56.56 48.38
CA ALA A 755 10.15 55.70 48.46
C ALA A 755 10.05 54.21 47.99
N ASP A 756 11.06 53.56 47.38
CA ASP A 756 12.40 54.03 46.99
C ASP A 756 12.95 53.39 45.67
N THR A 757 14.13 53.87 45.27
CA THR A 757 15.00 53.63 44.07
C THR A 757 15.23 52.17 43.60
N MET A 758 15.67 51.84 42.36
CA MET A 758 15.87 52.59 41.08
C MET A 758 15.89 51.63 39.85
N LEU A 759 15.88 52.20 38.62
CA LEU A 759 15.97 51.55 37.29
C LEU A 759 17.40 51.82 36.67
N PRO A 760 17.74 51.76 35.34
CA PRO A 760 17.01 51.33 34.12
C PRO A 760 17.80 50.56 32.99
N TYR A 761 17.02 49.94 32.08
CA TYR A 761 17.11 49.78 30.59
C TYR A 761 18.41 49.74 29.72
N HIS A 762 18.22 49.12 28.53
CA HIS A 762 18.76 49.43 27.18
C HIS A 762 19.91 48.59 26.54
N SER A 763 19.52 47.51 25.85
CA SER A 763 19.62 47.26 24.38
C SER A 763 20.77 47.79 23.48
N LEU A 764 21.14 46.92 22.51
CA LEU A 764 21.61 47.15 21.11
C LEU A 764 23.12 47.18 20.77
N SER A 765 23.44 46.60 19.59
CA SER A 765 24.66 46.78 18.74
C SER A 765 25.98 46.12 19.19
N LEU A 766 26.95 45.76 18.32
CA LEU A 766 27.02 45.23 16.92
C LEU A 766 28.51 44.97 16.56
N TRP A 767 28.82 44.22 15.48
CA TRP A 767 30.16 44.11 14.82
C TRP A 767 31.30 43.40 15.64
N LEU A 768 32.39 42.81 15.09
CA LEU A 768 32.89 42.46 13.73
C LEU A 768 33.91 41.26 13.79
N LEU A 769 34.31 40.78 12.61
CA LEU A 769 35.47 39.94 12.15
C LEU A 769 36.72 39.72 13.08
N ALA A 770 37.67 38.78 12.83
CA ALA A 770 37.71 37.47 12.14
C ALA A 770 39.13 36.82 12.20
N ALA A 771 39.20 35.48 12.05
CA ALA A 771 40.28 34.67 11.43
C ALA A 771 41.72 34.52 12.03
N SER A 772 42.32 33.36 11.69
CA SER A 772 43.77 33.06 11.50
C SER A 772 44.78 32.92 12.67
N SER A 773 44.88 31.69 13.20
CA SER A 773 46.05 30.77 13.10
C SER A 773 47.52 31.17 13.38
N ALA A 774 48.12 30.43 14.34
CA ALA A 774 49.37 29.62 14.23
C ALA A 774 50.77 30.12 14.72
N LEU A 775 51.64 29.10 14.93
CA LEU A 775 53.11 29.04 15.18
C LEU A 775 53.67 29.24 16.62
N VAL A 776 54.77 28.59 17.08
CA VAL A 776 55.35 27.19 17.03
C VAL A 776 56.61 27.16 17.95
N HIS A 777 57.14 25.96 18.31
CA HIS A 777 58.46 25.60 18.91
C HIS A 777 58.53 25.31 20.44
N ALA A 778 59.43 24.45 20.98
CA ALA A 778 60.09 23.21 20.48
C ALA A 778 60.92 22.48 21.58
N SER A 779 60.80 21.14 21.67
CA SER A 779 61.82 20.16 22.19
C SER A 779 62.28 20.25 23.68
N PRO A 780 63.01 19.24 24.23
CA PRO A 780 63.32 17.87 23.76
C PRO A 780 62.71 16.76 24.67
N ALA A 781 63.14 15.50 24.51
CA ALA A 781 62.46 14.30 25.05
C ALA A 781 63.21 13.54 26.17
N SER A 782 62.47 12.68 26.88
CA SER A 782 62.99 11.47 27.54
C SER A 782 62.08 10.27 27.23
N THR A 783 62.60 9.05 27.34
CA THR A 783 61.96 7.83 26.81
C THR A 783 60.85 7.27 27.70
N ARG A 784 59.78 6.77 27.07
CA ARG A 784 58.77 5.89 27.67
C ARG A 784 58.83 4.50 27.02
N PRO A 785 58.46 3.42 27.72
CA PRO A 785 58.42 2.08 27.15
C PRO A 785 57.36 1.96 26.06
N ASP A 786 57.58 1.03 25.11
CA ASP A 786 56.65 0.75 24.03
C ASP A 786 55.40 0.02 24.54
N PHE A 787 54.27 0.72 24.58
CA PHE A 787 52.97 0.16 24.92
C PHE A 787 52.28 -0.54 23.73
N SER A 788 52.71 -0.33 22.48
CA SER A 788 52.04 -0.89 21.30
C SER A 788 52.07 -2.42 21.31
N ASN A 789 53.25 -3.02 21.54
CA ASN A 789 53.43 -4.47 21.65
C ASN A 789 52.58 -5.14 22.75
N ILE A 790 52.17 -4.42 23.80
CA ILE A 790 51.30 -4.95 24.86
C ILE A 790 49.83 -4.88 24.43
N ILE A 791 49.42 -3.78 23.80
CA ILE A 791 48.04 -3.59 23.32
C ILE A 791 47.75 -4.55 22.16
N GLU A 792 48.63 -4.69 21.17
CA GLU A 792 48.45 -5.64 20.06
C GLU A 792 48.31 -7.08 20.56
N ARG A 793 49.15 -7.50 21.52
CA ARG A 793 49.07 -8.84 22.12
C ARG A 793 47.81 -9.05 22.97
N ALA A 794 47.28 -8.00 23.61
CA ALA A 794 46.04 -8.08 24.36
C ALA A 794 44.81 -8.18 23.43
N VAL A 795 44.76 -7.36 22.37
CA VAL A 795 43.69 -7.40 21.36
C VAL A 795 43.70 -8.71 20.58
N ALA A 796 44.87 -9.24 20.24
CA ALA A 796 45.01 -10.57 19.62
C ALA A 796 44.53 -11.73 20.53
N ALA A 797 44.48 -11.53 21.86
CA ALA A 797 44.04 -12.55 22.82
C ALA A 797 42.52 -12.56 23.09
N THR A 798 41.78 -11.53 22.68
CA THR A 798 40.30 -11.49 22.74
C THR A 798 39.62 -11.66 21.38
N SER A 799 40.42 -11.66 20.31
CA SER A 799 40.00 -11.87 18.93
C SER A 799 39.58 -13.31 18.65
N SER A 800 38.45 -13.50 17.98
CA SER A 800 37.98 -14.82 17.53
C SER A 800 38.91 -15.45 16.48
N SER A 801 38.79 -16.78 16.28
CA SER A 801 39.61 -17.49 15.29
C SER A 801 39.31 -17.07 13.83
N GLY A 802 38.20 -16.37 13.59
CA GLY A 802 37.80 -15.80 12.31
C GLY A 802 38.56 -14.52 11.92
N CYS A 803 39.30 -13.88 12.83
CA CYS A 803 40.14 -12.75 12.48
C CYS A 803 41.23 -13.14 11.47
N GLY A 804 41.43 -12.28 10.45
CA GLY A 804 42.30 -12.52 9.31
C GLY A 804 41.75 -13.48 8.24
N LYS A 805 40.57 -14.08 8.43
CA LYS A 805 39.93 -14.95 7.43
C LYS A 805 38.98 -14.17 6.53
N THR A 806 38.85 -14.65 5.29
CA THR A 806 37.83 -14.18 4.34
C THR A 806 36.42 -14.41 4.91
N PRO A 807 35.60 -13.36 5.09
CA PRO A 807 34.29 -13.48 5.72
C PRO A 807 33.26 -14.14 4.80
N PHE A 808 32.23 -14.74 5.39
CA PHE A 808 31.00 -15.03 4.65
C PHE A 808 30.17 -13.75 4.44
N SER A 809 29.34 -13.73 3.41
CA SER A 809 28.35 -12.66 3.17
C SER A 809 27.19 -12.72 4.16
N SER A 810 26.56 -11.56 4.43
CA SER A 810 25.31 -11.46 5.20
C SER A 810 24.18 -12.32 4.61
N GLY A 811 23.23 -12.74 5.46
CA GLY A 811 22.07 -13.55 5.09
C GLY A 811 21.92 -14.81 5.95
N THR A 812 21.00 -15.70 5.55
CA THR A 812 20.69 -16.94 6.27
C THR A 812 21.88 -17.91 6.28
N LYS A 813 22.14 -18.49 7.46
CA LYS A 813 23.10 -19.56 7.73
C LYS A 813 22.37 -20.74 8.38
N SER A 814 22.99 -21.91 8.39
CA SER A 814 22.47 -23.13 9.00
C SER A 814 23.55 -23.84 9.81
N VAL A 815 23.19 -24.36 10.99
CA VAL A 815 24.04 -25.22 11.81
C VAL A 815 23.24 -26.43 12.30
N THR A 816 23.88 -27.59 12.38
CA THR A 816 23.26 -28.79 12.94
C THR A 816 23.45 -28.82 14.46
N VAL A 817 22.35 -28.91 15.20
CA VAL A 817 22.28 -28.96 16.67
C VAL A 817 21.44 -30.16 17.06
N ASN A 818 21.97 -31.05 17.90
CA ASN A 818 21.26 -32.27 18.35
C ASN A 818 20.64 -33.10 17.20
N GLY A 819 21.31 -33.14 16.03
CA GLY A 819 20.84 -33.84 14.83
C GLY A 819 19.82 -33.06 13.97
N LYS A 820 19.36 -31.89 14.41
CA LYS A 820 18.42 -31.02 13.67
C LYS A 820 19.18 -29.89 12.99
N GLN A 821 18.82 -29.53 11.75
CA GLN A 821 19.27 -28.27 11.15
C GLN A 821 18.52 -27.09 11.78
N ARG A 822 19.25 -26.07 12.22
CA ARG A 822 18.71 -24.82 12.79
C ARG A 822 19.22 -23.63 11.96
N GLN A 823 18.36 -22.65 11.70
CA GLN A 823 18.66 -21.50 10.84
C GLN A 823 18.72 -20.18 11.61
N PHE A 824 19.53 -19.26 11.12
CA PHE A 824 19.72 -17.91 11.67
C PHE A 824 20.16 -16.95 10.56
N ILE A 825 19.76 -15.69 10.63
CA ILE A 825 20.24 -14.65 9.72
C ILE A 825 21.38 -13.89 10.42
N VAL A 826 22.51 -13.75 9.72
CA VAL A 826 23.64 -12.92 10.18
C VAL A 826 23.75 -11.68 9.31
N ARG A 827 23.82 -10.50 9.94
CA ARG A 827 24.24 -9.25 9.30
C ARG A 827 25.69 -8.97 9.66
N VAL A 828 26.57 -9.20 8.70
CA VAL A 828 27.96 -8.71 8.71
C VAL A 828 27.94 -7.21 8.34
N PRO A 829 28.75 -6.36 8.99
CA PRO A 829 28.84 -4.93 8.64
C PRO A 829 29.22 -4.68 7.18
N SER A 830 28.67 -3.61 6.59
CA SER A 830 28.98 -3.24 5.20
C SER A 830 30.44 -2.76 5.03
N ASN A 831 31.04 -2.26 6.11
CA ASN A 831 32.45 -1.85 6.20
C ASN A 831 33.35 -2.88 6.91
N TYR A 832 32.96 -4.15 6.93
CA TYR A 832 33.63 -5.18 7.72
C TYR A 832 35.11 -5.35 7.36
N ASP A 833 35.97 -5.18 8.35
CA ASP A 833 37.43 -5.39 8.27
C ASP A 833 37.80 -6.68 9.02
N GLN A 834 38.37 -7.65 8.30
CA GLN A 834 38.78 -8.94 8.85
C GLN A 834 39.88 -8.85 9.94
N SER A 835 40.56 -7.70 10.07
CA SER A 835 41.59 -7.46 11.10
C SER A 835 41.03 -6.80 12.38
N LYS A 836 39.78 -6.32 12.34
CA LYS A 836 39.14 -5.55 13.41
C LYS A 836 38.10 -6.41 14.15
N PRO A 837 38.23 -6.63 15.47
CA PRO A 837 37.19 -7.31 16.24
C PRO A 837 35.89 -6.48 16.33
N TYR A 838 34.75 -7.11 16.03
CA TYR A 838 33.42 -6.49 16.14
C TYR A 838 32.64 -6.99 17.35
N LYS A 839 31.71 -6.16 17.86
CA LYS A 839 30.65 -6.60 18.80
C LYS A 839 29.80 -7.70 18.14
N LEU A 840 29.30 -8.66 18.92
CA LEU A 840 28.39 -9.70 18.43
C LEU A 840 27.07 -9.64 19.22
N ILE A 841 25.95 -9.36 18.55
CA ILE A 841 24.65 -9.15 19.21
C ILE A 841 23.60 -10.11 18.66
N PHE A 842 23.00 -10.91 19.54
CA PHE A 842 21.91 -11.83 19.22
C PHE A 842 20.55 -11.21 19.58
N ALA A 843 19.64 -11.14 18.61
CA ALA A 843 18.28 -10.63 18.76
C ALA A 843 17.26 -11.78 18.61
N PHE A 844 16.54 -12.11 19.68
CA PHE A 844 15.61 -13.25 19.72
C PHE A 844 14.15 -12.80 19.53
N HIS A 845 13.45 -13.43 18.59
CA HIS A 845 12.04 -13.13 18.28
C HIS A 845 11.06 -13.57 19.38
N TRP A 846 9.88 -12.96 19.40
CA TRP A 846 8.76 -13.30 20.29
C TRP A 846 8.03 -14.59 19.86
N VAL A 847 7.01 -14.99 20.62
CA VAL A 847 6.17 -16.16 20.29
C VAL A 847 5.45 -15.97 18.95
N GLY A 848 5.56 -16.94 18.05
CA GLY A 848 4.97 -16.87 16.71
C GLY A 848 5.76 -16.05 15.68
N GLY A 849 6.67 -15.17 16.12
CA GLY A 849 7.60 -14.44 15.25
C GLY A 849 8.73 -15.31 14.69
N THR A 850 9.52 -14.71 13.79
CA THR A 850 10.59 -15.38 13.04
C THR A 850 11.92 -14.61 13.09
N MET A 851 12.99 -15.25 12.63
CA MET A 851 14.26 -14.56 12.38
C MET A 851 14.11 -13.44 11.33
N GLN A 852 13.22 -13.60 10.34
CA GLN A 852 12.95 -12.61 9.31
C GLN A 852 12.29 -11.35 9.88
N ASP A 853 11.36 -11.47 10.83
CA ASP A 853 10.72 -10.32 11.48
C ASP A 853 11.76 -9.46 12.21
N VAL A 854 12.66 -10.12 12.94
CA VAL A 854 13.76 -9.45 13.66
C VAL A 854 14.80 -8.86 12.70
N SER A 855 15.24 -9.61 11.67
CA SER A 855 16.29 -9.14 10.74
C SER A 855 15.80 -8.11 9.72
N SER A 856 14.48 -7.97 9.55
CA SER A 856 13.88 -6.91 8.74
C SER A 856 13.49 -5.69 9.58
N GLY A 857 13.14 -5.88 10.86
CA GLY A 857 12.50 -4.87 11.71
C GLY A 857 10.99 -4.73 11.48
N GLY A 858 10.38 -5.66 10.74
CA GLY A 858 8.94 -5.64 10.46
C GLY A 858 8.49 -4.36 9.74
N THR A 859 7.44 -3.73 10.26
CA THR A 859 6.85 -2.51 9.68
C THR A 859 7.77 -1.30 9.70
N ASP A 860 8.60 -1.15 10.73
CA ASP A 860 9.54 -0.03 10.90
C ASP A 860 10.88 -0.25 10.17
N LYS A 861 11.04 -1.42 9.52
CA LYS A 861 12.17 -1.78 8.64
C LYS A 861 13.53 -1.56 9.35
N GLU A 862 14.54 -1.05 8.64
CA GLU A 862 15.89 -0.83 9.16
C GLU A 862 15.96 -0.01 10.46
N LEU A 863 14.98 0.86 10.73
CA LEU A 863 14.92 1.64 11.98
C LEU A 863 14.64 0.78 13.22
N TRP A 864 14.10 -0.42 13.03
CA TRP A 864 13.79 -1.39 14.08
C TRP A 864 14.47 -2.76 13.90
N SER A 865 15.21 -2.96 12.81
CA SER A 865 15.96 -4.19 12.55
C SER A 865 16.90 -4.54 13.71
N TYR A 866 16.80 -5.78 14.18
CA TYR A 866 17.42 -6.32 15.40
C TYR A 866 17.08 -5.51 16.66
N TYR A 867 15.80 -5.14 16.86
CA TYR A 867 15.34 -4.23 17.94
C TYR A 867 16.04 -2.86 17.89
N GLY A 868 16.19 -2.32 16.68
CA GLY A 868 16.90 -1.07 16.40
C GLY A 868 18.43 -1.18 16.46
N MET A 869 19.01 -2.31 16.86
CA MET A 869 20.48 -2.46 16.96
C MET A 869 21.20 -2.27 15.62
N GLN A 870 20.54 -2.48 14.47
CA GLN A 870 21.13 -2.13 13.16
C GLN A 870 21.38 -0.62 13.00
N ARG A 871 20.46 0.21 13.51
CA ARG A 871 20.56 1.67 13.49
C ARG A 871 21.62 2.15 14.47
N GLU A 872 21.51 1.72 15.73
CA GLU A 872 22.39 2.18 16.81
C GLU A 872 23.85 1.71 16.63
N ALA A 873 24.06 0.51 16.09
CA ALA A 873 25.41 -0.02 15.92
C ALA A 873 26.23 0.73 14.87
N GLY A 874 25.63 1.41 13.88
CA GLY A 874 26.36 2.20 12.89
C GLY A 874 27.50 1.44 12.20
N GLU A 875 27.25 0.18 11.80
CA GLU A 875 28.25 -0.75 11.24
C GLU A 875 29.39 -1.16 12.20
N THR A 876 29.22 -1.05 13.52
CA THR A 876 30.22 -1.49 14.54
C THR A 876 29.92 -2.84 15.22
N ALA A 877 28.84 -3.52 14.82
CA ALA A 877 28.46 -4.83 15.37
C ALA A 877 27.99 -5.82 14.28
N ILE A 878 28.34 -7.08 14.46
CA ILE A 878 27.73 -8.22 13.76
C ILE A 878 26.42 -8.55 14.49
N LEU A 879 25.32 -8.61 13.76
CA LEU A 879 23.98 -8.84 14.31
C LEU A 879 23.44 -10.19 13.88
N VAL A 880 22.73 -10.88 14.77
CA VAL A 880 22.23 -12.24 14.57
C VAL A 880 20.76 -12.32 14.93
N ALA A 881 19.94 -12.90 14.04
CA ALA A 881 18.54 -13.21 14.28
C ALA A 881 18.35 -14.73 14.21
N PRO A 882 18.25 -15.44 15.35
CA PRO A 882 18.06 -16.89 15.38
C PRO A 882 16.61 -17.32 15.16
N GLN A 883 16.38 -18.48 14.53
CA GLN A 883 15.04 -19.07 14.39
C GLN A 883 14.74 -20.11 15.48
N GLY A 884 13.68 -19.85 16.25
CA GLY A 884 13.13 -20.75 17.26
C GLY A 884 12.40 -21.96 16.65
N ILE A 885 12.36 -23.07 17.38
CA ILE A 885 11.58 -24.26 16.97
C ILE A 885 10.09 -23.91 17.11
N ASN A 886 9.30 -24.18 16.07
CA ASN A 886 7.87 -23.85 16.02
C ASN A 886 7.57 -22.37 16.38
N ASN A 887 8.45 -21.45 15.96
CA ASN A 887 8.41 -20.02 16.29
C ASN A 887 8.38 -19.73 17.82
N GLY A 888 9.07 -20.55 18.62
CA GLY A 888 9.23 -20.35 20.06
C GLY A 888 10.57 -20.83 20.60
N TRP A 889 10.80 -20.58 21.89
CA TRP A 889 12.07 -20.84 22.59
C TRP A 889 11.87 -21.81 23.76
N ALA A 890 11.23 -22.95 23.50
CA ALA A 890 10.88 -23.92 24.54
C ALA A 890 12.10 -24.49 25.31
N ASN A 891 13.32 -24.35 24.75
CA ASN A 891 14.61 -24.66 25.37
C ASN A 891 14.65 -26.02 26.10
N SER A 892 13.89 -26.99 25.60
CA SER A 892 13.71 -28.29 26.24
C SER A 892 15.03 -29.05 26.23
N GLY A 893 15.49 -29.47 27.42
CA GLY A 893 16.84 -30.06 27.59
C GLY A 893 18.01 -29.10 27.29
N GLY A 894 17.78 -27.78 27.20
CA GLY A 894 18.80 -26.79 26.83
C GLY A 894 19.06 -26.68 25.32
N GLU A 895 18.19 -27.23 24.47
CA GLU A 895 18.40 -27.29 23.01
C GLU A 895 18.59 -25.93 22.34
N ASP A 896 17.92 -24.88 22.82
CA ASP A 896 18.06 -23.53 22.25
C ASP A 896 19.33 -22.82 22.76
N ILE A 897 19.77 -23.10 23.98
CA ILE A 897 21.09 -22.65 24.47
C ILE A 897 22.22 -23.33 23.69
N ALA A 898 22.13 -24.63 23.42
CA ALA A 898 23.08 -25.35 22.57
C ALA A 898 23.12 -24.80 21.12
N PHE A 899 21.99 -24.28 20.62
CA PHE A 899 21.94 -23.57 19.34
C PHE A 899 22.65 -22.21 19.40
N VAL A 900 22.54 -21.46 20.51
CA VAL A 900 23.32 -20.22 20.71
C VAL A 900 24.83 -20.48 20.72
N ASP A 901 25.28 -21.56 21.37
CA ASP A 901 26.69 -21.97 21.33
C ASP A 901 27.15 -22.30 19.90
N ALA A 902 26.34 -23.06 19.14
CA ALA A 902 26.63 -23.45 17.77
C ALA A 902 26.68 -22.25 16.80
N MET A 903 25.77 -21.28 16.95
CA MET A 903 25.81 -20.03 16.18
C MET A 903 27.04 -19.19 16.53
N SER A 904 27.33 -19.02 17.82
CA SER A 904 28.49 -18.26 18.28
C SER A 904 29.78 -18.85 17.70
N LYS A 905 29.96 -20.18 17.78
CA LYS A 905 31.09 -20.87 17.16
C LYS A 905 31.15 -20.70 15.64
N TYR A 906 30.05 -20.91 14.93
CA TYR A 906 30.01 -20.76 13.46
C TYR A 906 30.41 -19.36 13.00
N ILE A 907 29.97 -18.34 13.73
CA ILE A 907 30.31 -16.94 13.46
C ILE A 907 31.78 -16.67 13.82
N GLU A 908 32.22 -17.06 15.00
CA GLU A 908 33.58 -16.79 15.52
C GLU A 908 34.68 -17.60 14.82
N ASP A 909 34.35 -18.71 14.16
CA ASP A 909 35.29 -19.46 13.32
C ASP A 909 35.53 -18.78 11.94
N ALA A 910 34.68 -17.83 11.54
CA ALA A 910 34.66 -17.26 10.18
C ALA A 910 34.71 -15.72 10.12
N LEU A 911 34.30 -15.02 11.18
CA LEU A 911 34.32 -13.56 11.30
C LEU A 911 35.13 -13.12 12.53
N CYS A 912 35.69 -11.92 12.45
CA CYS A 912 36.47 -11.27 13.50
C CYS A 912 35.54 -10.63 14.54
N VAL A 913 35.44 -11.27 15.69
CA VAL A 913 34.55 -10.94 16.81
C VAL A 913 35.42 -10.68 18.04
N ASP A 914 35.09 -9.63 18.79
CA ASP A 914 35.62 -9.49 20.15
C ASP A 914 34.86 -10.45 21.08
N GLN A 915 35.54 -11.50 21.52
CA GLN A 915 34.98 -12.52 22.39
C GLN A 915 34.65 -12.01 23.80
N GLN A 916 35.01 -10.77 24.15
CA GLN A 916 34.56 -10.08 25.37
C GLN A 916 33.36 -9.14 25.15
N GLN A 917 32.86 -8.99 23.91
CA GLN A 917 31.74 -8.11 23.56
C GLN A 917 30.59 -8.85 22.86
N ARG A 918 30.17 -10.00 23.43
CA ARG A 918 28.92 -10.68 23.07
C ARG A 918 27.75 -10.15 23.89
N PHE A 919 26.64 -9.81 23.23
CA PHE A 919 25.41 -9.32 23.86
C PHE A 919 24.18 -10.06 23.34
N SER A 920 23.08 -10.03 24.11
CA SER A 920 21.79 -10.52 23.61
C SER A 920 20.63 -9.62 24.02
N VAL A 921 19.63 -9.52 23.14
CA VAL A 921 18.41 -8.74 23.29
C VAL A 921 17.21 -9.57 22.81
N GLY A 922 16.04 -9.37 23.40
CA GLY A 922 14.82 -10.02 22.92
C GLY A 922 13.58 -9.50 23.62
N PHE A 923 12.43 -9.73 22.99
CA PHE A 923 11.11 -9.40 23.53
C PHE A 923 10.26 -10.64 23.78
N SER A 924 9.45 -10.63 24.85
CA SER A 924 8.48 -11.71 25.16
C SER A 924 9.18 -13.06 25.28
N TYR A 925 8.78 -14.09 24.52
CA TYR A 925 9.48 -15.39 24.44
C TYR A 925 10.97 -15.24 24.11
N GLY A 926 11.35 -14.26 23.29
CA GLY A 926 12.74 -13.94 22.97
C GLY A 926 13.48 -13.25 24.12
N GLY A 927 12.82 -12.35 24.85
CA GLY A 927 13.38 -11.73 26.06
C GLY A 927 13.58 -12.75 27.18
N ALA A 928 12.68 -13.72 27.26
CA ALA A 928 12.78 -14.87 28.14
C ALA A 928 13.91 -15.85 27.73
N MET A 929 14.24 -15.94 26.43
CA MET A 929 15.43 -16.65 25.93
C MET A 929 16.72 -15.88 26.25
N THR A 930 16.72 -14.55 26.11
CA THR A 930 17.80 -13.67 26.57
C THR A 930 18.05 -13.79 28.08
N TYR A 931 16.99 -13.95 28.89
CA TYR A 931 17.13 -14.28 30.32
C TYR A 931 17.73 -15.68 30.54
N ALA A 932 17.34 -16.69 29.76
CA ALA A 932 17.95 -18.02 29.84
C ALA A 932 19.46 -18.02 29.48
N ILE A 933 19.88 -17.19 28.52
CA ILE A 933 21.30 -16.94 28.21
C ILE A 933 22.01 -16.28 29.40
N ALA A 934 21.40 -15.30 30.05
CA ALA A 934 21.92 -14.68 31.26
C ALA A 934 22.14 -15.70 32.40
N CYS A 935 21.25 -16.69 32.53
CA CYS A 935 21.40 -17.79 33.48
C CYS A 935 22.52 -18.78 33.10
N ALA A 936 22.56 -19.23 31.84
CA ALA A 936 23.35 -20.38 31.41
C ALA A 936 24.72 -20.03 30.80
N ARG A 937 24.93 -18.78 30.38
CA ARG A 937 26.09 -18.32 29.60
C ARG A 937 26.62 -16.95 30.08
N ALA A 938 26.40 -16.61 31.35
CA ALA A 938 26.93 -15.40 32.00
C ALA A 938 28.44 -15.17 31.81
N LYS A 939 29.24 -16.26 31.72
CA LYS A 939 30.69 -16.19 31.47
C LYS A 939 31.08 -15.97 29.99
N ASN A 940 30.12 -16.07 29.07
CA ASN A 940 30.33 -15.94 27.63
C ASN A 940 29.72 -14.65 27.05
N PHE A 941 28.71 -14.09 27.72
CA PHE A 941 28.01 -12.87 27.35
C PHE A 941 28.38 -11.72 28.29
N LYS A 942 28.72 -10.56 27.71
CA LYS A 942 29.11 -9.33 28.40
C LYS A 942 27.93 -8.66 29.09
N GLY A 943 26.77 -8.68 28.43
CA GLY A 943 25.51 -8.16 28.97
C GLY A 943 24.28 -8.61 28.19
N VAL A 944 23.11 -8.41 28.80
CA VAL A 944 21.80 -8.81 28.25
C VAL A 944 20.77 -7.68 28.37
N ALA A 945 19.82 -7.62 27.44
CA ALA A 945 18.68 -6.70 27.45
C ALA A 945 17.36 -7.47 27.31
N VAL A 946 16.66 -7.66 28.43
CA VAL A 946 15.40 -8.41 28.50
C VAL A 946 14.22 -7.44 28.42
N ILE A 947 13.46 -7.49 27.32
CA ILE A 947 12.25 -6.68 27.13
C ILE A 947 11.02 -7.56 27.40
N ALA A 948 10.21 -7.19 28.39
CA ALA A 948 8.98 -7.89 28.80
C ALA A 948 9.15 -9.43 28.88
N GLY A 949 10.21 -9.89 29.55
CA GLY A 949 10.60 -11.29 29.60
C GLY A 949 9.89 -12.13 30.68
N GLY A 950 10.06 -13.44 30.59
CA GLY A 950 9.64 -14.44 31.58
C GLY A 950 10.74 -15.49 31.82
N GLN A 951 10.44 -16.55 32.56
CA GLN A 951 11.33 -17.71 32.72
C GLN A 951 10.76 -18.92 31.95
N LEU A 952 11.55 -19.49 31.05
CA LEU A 952 11.11 -20.54 30.10
C LEU A 952 11.41 -21.96 30.61
N SER A 953 12.63 -22.15 31.07
CA SER A 953 13.16 -23.37 31.68
C SER A 953 13.86 -23.01 32.99
N GLY A 954 14.18 -24.00 33.82
CA GLY A 954 14.86 -23.78 35.11
C GLY A 954 16.15 -22.94 34.96
N CYS A 955 16.23 -21.82 35.68
CA CYS A 955 17.44 -20.99 35.80
C CYS A 955 18.30 -21.50 36.98
N ASP A 956 18.49 -22.81 37.05
CA ASP A 956 19.06 -23.48 38.21
C ASP A 956 20.57 -23.66 38.04
N GLY A 957 21.34 -23.06 38.95
CA GLY A 957 22.81 -22.94 38.86
C GLY A 957 23.31 -21.59 38.34
N GLY A 958 22.47 -20.80 37.67
CA GLY A 958 22.79 -19.46 37.13
C GLY A 958 22.93 -18.37 38.18
N ASN A 959 23.94 -18.47 39.05
CA ASN A 959 24.29 -17.51 40.10
C ASN A 959 25.49 -16.62 39.73
N ASP A 960 26.11 -16.84 38.57
CA ASP A 960 27.16 -15.97 38.04
C ASP A 960 26.63 -14.55 37.75
N PRO A 961 27.48 -13.51 37.88
CA PRO A 961 27.12 -12.16 37.49
C PRO A 961 27.20 -11.97 35.96
N VAL A 962 26.29 -11.17 35.41
CA VAL A 962 26.28 -10.70 34.02
C VAL A 962 25.55 -9.35 33.99
N ALA A 963 26.00 -8.40 33.17
CA ALA A 963 25.35 -7.09 33.11
C ALA A 963 23.90 -7.23 32.61
N TYR A 964 22.94 -6.70 33.36
CA TYR A 964 21.51 -6.94 33.13
C TYR A 964 20.71 -5.65 32.95
N LEU A 965 20.13 -5.45 31.77
CA LEU A 965 19.09 -4.46 31.52
C LEU A 965 17.73 -5.16 31.41
N GLY A 966 16.78 -4.76 32.26
CA GLY A 966 15.38 -5.18 32.16
C GLY A 966 14.48 -4.00 31.78
N ILE A 967 13.59 -4.20 30.80
CA ILE A 967 12.61 -3.20 30.34
C ILE A 967 11.22 -3.81 30.39
N HIS A 968 10.25 -3.17 31.06
CA HIS A 968 8.93 -3.78 31.31
C HIS A 968 7.79 -2.76 31.44
N GLY A 969 6.62 -3.07 30.87
CA GLY A 969 5.42 -2.26 30.98
C GLY A 969 4.67 -2.49 32.29
N ILE A 970 4.29 -1.43 33.01
CA ILE A 970 3.52 -1.53 34.27
C ILE A 970 2.11 -2.11 34.07
N SER A 971 1.59 -2.06 32.84
CA SER A 971 0.29 -2.58 32.44
C SER A 971 0.38 -3.78 31.48
N ASP A 972 1.51 -4.48 31.50
CA ASP A 972 1.69 -5.74 30.76
C ASP A 972 0.73 -6.82 31.30
N GLY A 973 -0.33 -7.09 30.52
CA GLY A 973 -1.31 -8.13 30.80
C GLY A 973 -0.93 -9.54 30.30
N THR A 974 0.21 -9.70 29.63
CA THR A 974 0.70 -10.99 29.11
C THR A 974 1.73 -11.59 30.06
N LEU A 975 2.74 -10.80 30.44
CA LEU A 975 3.73 -11.15 31.44
C LEU A 975 3.78 -10.01 32.47
N ASN A 976 3.07 -10.16 33.58
CA ASN A 976 2.92 -9.09 34.56
C ASN A 976 4.27 -8.57 35.09
N ILE A 977 4.33 -7.27 35.40
CA ILE A 977 5.58 -6.62 35.83
C ILE A 977 6.19 -7.22 37.10
N ALA A 978 5.42 -7.86 37.97
CA ALA A 978 5.98 -8.56 39.14
C ALA A 978 6.87 -9.76 38.73
N GLY A 979 6.57 -10.42 37.61
CA GLY A 979 7.46 -11.40 36.98
C GLY A 979 8.78 -10.75 36.52
N GLY A 980 8.70 -9.63 35.79
CA GLY A 980 9.86 -8.87 35.32
C GLY A 980 10.76 -8.36 36.46
N ARG A 981 10.16 -7.85 37.55
CA ARG A 981 10.87 -7.50 38.79
C ARG A 981 11.62 -8.72 39.35
N GLY A 982 11.00 -9.90 39.38
CA GLY A 982 11.64 -11.15 39.80
C GLY A 982 12.85 -11.56 38.96
N LEU A 983 12.82 -11.33 37.64
CA LEU A 983 13.96 -11.56 36.75
C LEU A 983 15.12 -10.58 37.07
N ARG A 984 14.79 -9.29 37.22
CA ARG A 984 15.73 -8.23 37.64
C ARG A 984 16.38 -8.55 38.98
N ASP A 985 15.58 -8.89 39.99
CA ASP A 985 16.04 -9.05 41.38
C ASP A 985 17.02 -10.22 41.56
N ARG A 986 16.95 -11.24 40.67
CA ARG A 986 18.01 -12.25 40.58
C ARG A 986 19.36 -11.63 40.21
N PHE A 987 19.41 -10.74 39.22
CA PHE A 987 20.67 -10.13 38.79
C PHE A 987 21.14 -8.99 39.70
N VAL A 988 20.24 -8.27 40.37
CA VAL A 988 20.59 -7.41 41.53
C VAL A 988 21.38 -8.22 42.56
N LYS A 989 20.92 -9.43 42.90
CA LYS A 989 21.59 -10.36 43.82
C LYS A 989 22.90 -10.94 43.24
N ASN A 990 22.88 -11.53 42.04
CA ASN A 990 24.06 -12.16 41.43
C ASN A 990 25.21 -11.14 41.25
N ASN A 991 24.88 -9.93 40.80
CA ASN A 991 25.85 -8.86 40.57
C ASN A 991 26.26 -8.14 41.87
N GLY A 992 25.68 -8.50 43.03
CA GLY A 992 26.03 -7.96 44.34
C GLY A 992 25.62 -6.51 44.56
N CYS A 993 24.62 -6.02 43.81
CA CYS A 993 24.12 -4.67 43.89
C CYS A 993 23.36 -4.39 45.21
N ALA A 994 23.30 -3.13 45.63
CA ALA A 994 22.45 -2.70 46.72
C ALA A 994 20.96 -2.83 46.35
N THR A 995 20.15 -3.32 47.28
CA THR A 995 18.70 -3.51 47.07
C THR A 995 17.96 -2.17 47.17
N THR A 996 17.70 -1.54 46.03
CA THR A 996 16.91 -0.31 45.91
C THR A 996 15.48 -0.61 45.44
N ASN A 997 14.49 0.05 46.04
CA ASN A 997 13.12 0.06 45.53
C ASN A 997 13.05 0.95 44.28
N ALA A 998 13.13 0.34 43.09
CA ALA A 998 13.06 1.07 41.83
C ALA A 998 11.67 1.70 41.63
N PRO A 999 11.57 3.03 41.49
CA PRO A 999 10.30 3.70 41.18
C PRO A 999 9.79 3.31 39.79
N GLU A 1000 8.47 3.30 39.64
CA GLU A 1000 7.76 3.01 38.40
C GLU A 1000 6.84 4.20 38.03
N PRO A 1001 6.60 4.46 36.73
CA PRO A 1001 5.70 5.53 36.31
C PRO A 1001 4.28 5.31 36.81
N ALA A 1002 3.53 6.41 36.99
CA ALA A 1002 2.13 6.33 37.36
C ALA A 1002 1.29 5.90 36.16
N GLN A 1003 0.27 5.06 36.38
CA GLN A 1003 -0.62 4.61 35.32
C GLN A 1003 -1.30 5.79 34.61
N GLY A 1004 -1.11 5.90 33.29
CA GLY A 1004 -1.57 7.01 32.47
C GLY A 1004 -0.59 8.19 32.33
N SER A 1005 0.62 8.13 32.90
CA SER A 1005 1.64 9.18 32.71
C SER A 1005 2.25 9.22 31.30
N ARG A 1006 2.17 8.10 30.55
CA ARG A 1006 2.82 7.86 29.26
C ARG A 1006 4.31 8.14 29.26
N THR A 1007 4.99 7.82 30.36
CA THR A 1007 6.43 7.98 30.50
C THR A 1007 7.11 6.68 30.95
N HIS A 1008 8.44 6.63 30.82
CA HIS A 1008 9.26 5.63 31.50
C HIS A 1008 10.01 6.21 32.70
N ILE A 1009 10.46 5.32 33.59
CA ILE A 1009 11.40 5.63 34.66
C ILE A 1009 12.54 4.60 34.59
N LYS A 1010 13.75 5.11 34.38
CA LYS A 1010 15.01 4.35 34.42
C LYS A 1010 15.61 4.40 35.81
N THR A 1011 16.00 3.25 36.33
CA THR A 1011 16.71 3.07 37.61
C THR A 1011 18.00 2.30 37.36
N GLU A 1012 19.14 2.88 37.75
CA GLU A 1012 20.44 2.22 37.73
C GLU A 1012 20.81 1.80 39.16
N TYR A 1013 21.17 0.52 39.35
CA TYR A 1013 21.47 -0.03 40.66
C TYR A 1013 22.92 0.26 41.06
N THR A 1014 23.11 0.71 42.30
CA THR A 1014 24.42 1.06 42.86
C THR A 1014 25.04 -0.11 43.62
N GLY A 1015 26.35 -0.03 43.89
CA GLY A 1015 27.08 -1.05 44.66
C GLY A 1015 27.35 -2.38 43.92
N CYS A 1016 26.89 -2.53 42.68
CA CYS A 1016 27.16 -3.70 41.85
C CYS A 1016 28.67 -3.97 41.68
N LYS A 1017 29.05 -5.23 41.47
CA LYS A 1017 30.40 -5.64 41.06
C LYS A 1017 30.81 -4.90 39.78
N ALA A 1018 32.04 -4.40 39.74
CA ALA A 1018 32.59 -3.70 38.58
C ALA A 1018 32.49 -4.55 37.30
N GLY A 1019 32.01 -3.96 36.20
CA GLY A 1019 31.75 -4.64 34.93
C GLY A 1019 30.41 -5.39 34.84
N TYR A 1020 29.58 -5.37 35.91
CA TYR A 1020 28.29 -6.06 35.97
C TYR A 1020 27.14 -5.13 36.44
N PRO A 1021 26.86 -4.01 35.74
CA PRO A 1021 25.76 -3.12 36.10
C PRO A 1021 24.40 -3.82 36.03
N VAL A 1022 23.42 -3.29 36.77
CA VAL A 1022 22.00 -3.68 36.65
C VAL A 1022 21.16 -2.43 36.44
N THR A 1023 20.37 -2.42 35.38
CA THR A 1023 19.50 -1.30 35.01
C THR A 1023 18.07 -1.81 34.81
N TRP A 1024 17.10 -1.06 35.32
CA TRP A 1024 15.67 -1.37 35.21
C TRP A 1024 14.92 -0.18 34.62
N ILE A 1025 14.11 -0.41 33.60
CA ILE A 1025 13.27 0.61 32.99
C ILE A 1025 11.82 0.14 33.02
N ALA A 1026 11.00 0.79 33.87
CA ALA A 1026 9.57 0.58 33.90
C ALA A 1026 8.88 1.65 33.04
N HIS A 1027 7.89 1.28 32.22
CA HIS A 1027 7.15 2.23 31.37
C HIS A 1027 5.63 2.13 31.52
N ASP A 1028 4.93 3.26 31.38
CA ASP A 1028 3.46 3.31 31.33
C ASP A 1028 2.95 2.78 29.97
N GLY A 1029 3.01 1.46 29.82
CA GLY A 1029 2.61 0.74 28.63
C GLY A 1029 2.32 -0.74 28.88
N GLY A 1030 1.94 -1.44 27.82
CA GLY A 1030 1.61 -2.86 27.83
C GLY A 1030 2.79 -3.78 27.48
N HIS A 1031 2.48 -4.94 26.89
CA HIS A 1031 3.45 -5.93 26.42
C HIS A 1031 4.12 -5.47 25.12
N TRP A 1032 5.04 -4.50 25.20
CA TRP A 1032 5.56 -3.74 24.05
C TRP A 1032 7.08 -3.89 23.88
N PRO A 1033 7.59 -4.33 22.71
CA PRO A 1033 9.02 -4.25 22.40
C PRO A 1033 9.53 -2.83 22.14
N GLY A 1034 8.71 -1.94 21.55
CA GLY A 1034 9.10 -0.61 21.06
C GLY A 1034 8.44 0.56 21.79
N ALA A 1035 8.53 0.59 23.13
CA ALA A 1035 7.90 1.62 23.97
C ALA A 1035 8.33 3.06 23.60
N VAL A 1036 7.39 4.02 23.69
CA VAL A 1036 7.58 5.43 23.33
C VAL A 1036 6.93 6.31 24.39
N ASP A 1037 7.60 7.38 24.82
CA ASP A 1037 7.02 8.36 25.74
C ASP A 1037 6.06 9.31 25.03
N ASN A 1038 4.91 9.58 25.66
CA ASN A 1038 3.80 10.39 25.17
C ASN A 1038 3.11 9.88 23.88
N GLY A 1039 3.55 8.73 23.33
CA GLY A 1039 3.05 8.13 22.10
C GLY A 1039 2.46 6.72 22.28
N PRO A 1040 1.89 6.13 21.22
CA PRO A 1040 1.71 4.68 21.12
C PRO A 1040 3.06 4.00 20.88
N GLU A 1041 3.09 2.66 20.97
CA GLU A 1041 4.25 1.88 20.56
C GLU A 1041 4.69 2.17 19.11
N SER A 1042 6.00 2.34 18.89
CA SER A 1042 6.62 2.42 17.56
C SER A 1042 8.12 2.20 17.70
N GLY A 1043 8.65 1.15 17.09
CA GLY A 1043 10.07 0.84 17.12
C GLY A 1043 10.94 1.94 16.51
N ALA A 1044 10.50 2.53 15.40
CA ALA A 1044 11.17 3.64 14.74
C ALA A 1044 11.37 4.86 15.66
N ASN A 1045 10.42 5.14 16.55
CA ASN A 1045 10.42 6.29 17.46
C ASN A 1045 10.75 5.91 18.92
N SER A 1046 11.07 4.65 19.18
CA SER A 1046 11.30 4.14 20.53
C SER A 1046 12.63 4.64 21.12
N TRP A 1047 12.63 4.91 22.42
CA TRP A 1047 13.84 5.16 23.21
C TRP A 1047 14.58 3.85 23.55
N VAL A 1048 13.92 2.69 23.41
CA VAL A 1048 14.45 1.37 23.80
C VAL A 1048 15.81 1.05 23.13
N PRO A 1049 16.04 1.27 21.82
CA PRO A 1049 17.33 0.97 21.21
C PRO A 1049 18.46 1.83 21.75
N GLY A 1050 18.21 3.12 21.99
CA GLY A 1050 19.21 4.05 22.51
C GLY A 1050 19.64 3.67 23.93
N GLU A 1051 18.70 3.26 24.78
CA GLU A 1051 18.99 2.75 26.12
C GLU A 1051 19.74 1.40 26.10
N ILE A 1052 19.34 0.46 25.22
CA ILE A 1052 20.03 -0.82 25.07
C ILE A 1052 21.45 -0.64 24.53
N TRP A 1053 21.64 0.21 23.53
CA TRP A 1053 22.96 0.47 22.93
C TRP A 1053 23.87 1.24 23.88
N SER A 1054 23.33 2.22 24.62
CA SER A 1054 24.05 2.90 25.70
C SER A 1054 24.49 1.89 26.77
N PHE A 1055 23.60 0.98 27.18
CA PHE A 1055 23.92 -0.06 28.15
C PHE A 1055 25.02 -1.02 27.65
N PHE A 1056 24.92 -1.54 26.42
CA PHE A 1056 25.94 -2.41 25.81
C PHE A 1056 27.28 -1.71 25.53
N THR A 1057 27.29 -0.37 25.40
CA THR A 1057 28.51 0.40 25.15
C THR A 1057 29.23 0.81 26.44
N ASN A 1058 28.48 0.99 27.54
CA ASN A 1058 29.01 1.41 28.85
C ASN A 1058 29.27 0.25 29.83
N THR A 1059 29.12 -1.01 29.39
CA THR A 1059 29.30 -2.24 30.19
C THR A 1059 30.71 -2.80 30.09
#